data_AF-A0A239K8Q4-F1
#
_entry.id   AF-A0A239K8Q4-F1
#
_cell.length_a   1.000
_cell.length_b   1.000
_cell.length_c   1.000
_cell.angle_alpha   90.00
_cell.angle_beta   90.00
_cell.angle_gamma   90.00
#
_symmetry.space_group_name_H-M   'P 1'
#
loop_
_entity.id
_entity.type
_entity.pdbx_description
1 polymer ?
#
loop_
_entity_poly.entity_id
_entity_poly.type
_entity_poly.pdbx_seq_one_letter_code
_entity_poly.pdbx_strand_id
1 'polypeptide(L)'
;MTAPSDAMIGVDALVTAGLKALAEYEAFDQEKIDYIVKKASVAALNRHGALAQLAVEETGRGIFEDKAVKNIFACEHVTHSMGKLRTVGVISEDEITGITEIADPVGVIAGITPVTNPTSTAIFKALLALKTRNPIVFAFHPAAQRCSVEAARIVRDAAVAAGAPEHCVQWIEHPSVEATTALMRHPGIATILATGGNNMVQAAYSAGKPALGVGAGNVPAYIEASAKLPRAVNDIVLSKSFDNGMICASEQAAIVDDEVYDAVLGEFRGLHAHLASAEEKRLLEEFLFGATAYGTACSGAKLNADVVGKSAAWIAENAGFTVPPDTSVILAEVQEVGPCEPLTREKLCPVLALLRVQSREQGVRAAIEMVEFFGLGHSAAIHTQDEDLVVEYGKRVKAVRVIWNSPASQGGIGDMYNAFLPSLTLGCGSYGRNSVSNNISAVNLLNIKRIGRRNNNLQWFKVPSKIYFEPYAIRYLSSMPDVHRVTIVTDETMTRLGFVERVDRVLQSRPNRVVVQIIDEVEPEPRMTTVEQGAELMRSFKPDTIIALGGGSAMDAAKVMWLKYEHPEVDFGDMREKFFDIRKRAFRFPTLGEKARLVCIPTTSGTGAEVTPFAVITDHRTGKKYPLADYALTPSVAIVDPQLTASLPAAIAADSGFDALTHAIEAYVSVYANDFTDGLALHAIRLIFANLERSVVDRDSDARERMHNAATIAGMAFGSAFLGIVHAMSHTIGGTFHIAHGRTNSILLPHVIRYNGTVPSKLSGWPKYENYRAPQRFTDIAAMLDLPASNSAEAVEALASAVERLRSAVGIESSFAEVGVDEKAFLAALPQQALNAYEDQCAPANPRMPMLDDMQVLMRAAYYGADYQGSEDRAAA
;
A
#
# COMPACT_ATOMS: atom_id res chain seq x y z
N MET A 1 -4.69 -50.90 -6.77
CA MET A 1 -5.45 -49.72 -7.24
C MET A 1 -6.73 -50.25 -7.84
N THR A 2 -7.89 -49.86 -7.31
CA THR A 2 -9.20 -50.16 -7.91
C THR A 2 -9.32 -49.42 -9.23
N ALA A 3 -9.94 -50.04 -10.25
CA ALA A 3 -10.20 -49.37 -11.51
C ALA A 3 -11.05 -48.10 -11.28
N PRO A 4 -10.80 -47.00 -12.00
CA PRO A 4 -11.62 -45.79 -11.89
C PRO A 4 -13.07 -46.10 -12.29
N SER A 5 -14.04 -45.50 -11.60
CA SER A 5 -15.45 -45.66 -11.92
C SER A 5 -15.81 -44.97 -13.24
N ASP A 6 -16.92 -45.37 -13.86
CA ASP A 6 -17.42 -44.74 -15.09
C ASP A 6 -17.66 -43.23 -14.91
N ALA A 7 -18.06 -42.81 -13.71
CA ALA A 7 -18.22 -41.40 -13.36
C ALA A 7 -16.88 -40.64 -13.41
N MET A 8 -15.80 -41.23 -12.91
CA MET A 8 -14.46 -40.62 -12.97
C MET A 8 -13.94 -40.55 -14.40
N ILE A 9 -14.14 -41.62 -15.20
CA ILE A 9 -13.74 -41.66 -16.61
C ILE A 9 -14.49 -40.59 -17.42
N GLY A 10 -15.80 -40.45 -17.20
CA GLY A 10 -16.60 -39.42 -17.86
C GLY A 10 -16.15 -38.00 -17.51
N VAL A 11 -15.85 -37.74 -16.24
CA VAL A 11 -15.34 -36.43 -15.80
C VAL A 11 -13.97 -36.11 -16.41
N ASP A 12 -13.05 -37.08 -16.43
CA ASP A 12 -11.72 -36.89 -17.02
C ASP A 12 -11.79 -36.54 -18.51
N ALA A 13 -12.69 -37.21 -19.25
CA ALA A 13 -12.94 -36.89 -20.66
C ALA A 13 -13.45 -35.44 -20.85
N LEU A 14 -14.42 -35.00 -20.04
CA LEU A 14 -14.97 -33.64 -20.09
C LEU A 14 -13.90 -32.58 -19.77
N VAL A 15 -13.08 -32.81 -18.74
CA VAL A 15 -12.02 -31.87 -18.36
C VAL A 15 -10.91 -31.83 -19.41
N THR A 16 -10.54 -32.97 -19.99
CA THR A 16 -9.57 -33.05 -21.09
C THR A 16 -10.05 -32.29 -22.32
N ALA A 17 -11.32 -32.44 -22.70
CA ALA A 17 -11.94 -31.67 -23.77
C ALA A 17 -11.98 -30.16 -23.44
N GLY A 18 -12.22 -29.82 -22.18
CA GLY A 18 -12.15 -28.44 -21.68
C GLY A 18 -10.75 -27.85 -21.82
N LEU A 19 -9.70 -28.58 -21.43
CA LEU A 19 -8.31 -28.12 -21.59
C LEU A 19 -7.93 -27.88 -23.06
N LYS A 20 -8.45 -28.70 -23.98
CA LYS A 20 -8.30 -28.45 -25.42
C LYS A 20 -8.97 -27.14 -25.85
N ALA A 21 -10.22 -26.92 -25.43
CA ALA A 21 -10.94 -25.67 -25.70
C ALA A 21 -10.25 -24.44 -25.11
N LEU A 22 -9.61 -24.57 -23.94
CA LEU A 22 -8.84 -23.50 -23.31
C LEU A 22 -7.66 -23.07 -24.20
N ALA A 23 -6.93 -24.04 -24.78
CA ALA A 23 -5.84 -23.75 -25.70
C ALA A 23 -6.33 -23.09 -27.00
N GLU A 24 -7.49 -23.50 -27.52
CA GLU A 24 -8.08 -22.87 -28.71
C GLU A 24 -8.46 -21.40 -28.48
N TYR A 25 -8.81 -21.01 -27.25
CA TYR A 25 -9.11 -19.61 -26.90
C TYR A 25 -7.89 -18.68 -26.96
N GLU A 26 -6.65 -19.19 -26.95
CA GLU A 26 -5.44 -18.34 -26.98
C GLU A 26 -5.37 -17.45 -28.23
N ALA A 27 -5.94 -17.92 -29.36
CA ALA A 27 -5.93 -17.20 -30.63
C ALA A 27 -6.98 -16.08 -30.73
N PHE A 28 -7.82 -15.88 -29.70
CA PHE A 28 -8.99 -15.02 -29.77
C PHE A 28 -8.70 -13.64 -29.17
N ASP A 29 -9.14 -12.59 -29.86
CA ASP A 29 -9.07 -11.21 -29.39
C ASP A 29 -10.33 -10.78 -28.62
N GLN A 30 -10.33 -9.55 -28.10
CA GLN A 30 -11.44 -9.00 -27.33
C GLN A 30 -12.74 -8.93 -28.14
N GLU A 31 -12.67 -8.49 -29.39
CA GLU A 31 -13.85 -8.31 -30.25
C GLU A 31 -14.52 -9.64 -30.57
N LYS A 32 -13.73 -10.68 -30.84
CA LYS A 32 -14.22 -12.03 -31.08
C LYS A 32 -14.95 -12.59 -29.85
N ILE A 33 -14.37 -12.41 -28.65
CA ILE A 33 -14.99 -12.87 -27.40
C ILE A 33 -16.29 -12.11 -27.11
N ASP A 34 -16.31 -10.79 -27.31
CA ASP A 34 -17.50 -9.98 -27.10
C ASP A 34 -18.63 -10.36 -28.07
N TYR A 35 -18.28 -10.69 -29.32
CA TYR A 35 -19.23 -11.19 -30.31
C TYR A 35 -19.83 -12.54 -29.89
N ILE A 36 -19.01 -13.49 -29.43
CA ILE A 36 -19.45 -14.80 -28.95
C ILE A 36 -20.44 -14.64 -27.79
N VAL A 37 -20.07 -13.86 -26.78
CA VAL A 37 -20.91 -13.61 -25.59
C VAL A 37 -22.24 -12.98 -25.97
N LYS A 38 -22.22 -11.98 -26.88
CA LYS A 38 -23.45 -11.33 -27.35
C LYS A 38 -24.37 -12.31 -28.06
N LYS A 39 -23.84 -13.17 -28.94
CA LYS A 39 -24.65 -14.18 -29.65
C LYS A 39 -25.21 -15.24 -28.72
N ALA A 40 -24.41 -15.71 -27.78
CA ALA A 40 -24.83 -16.67 -26.77
C ALA A 40 -25.95 -16.10 -25.87
N SER A 41 -25.80 -14.86 -25.40
CA SER A 41 -26.79 -14.17 -24.58
C SER A 41 -28.12 -13.97 -25.33
N VAL A 42 -28.08 -13.49 -26.58
CA VAL A 42 -29.30 -13.30 -27.39
C VAL A 42 -30.03 -14.62 -27.66
N ALA A 43 -29.30 -15.72 -27.89
CA ALA A 43 -29.92 -17.02 -28.10
C ALA A 43 -30.66 -17.53 -26.86
N ALA A 44 -30.04 -17.39 -25.67
CA ALA A 44 -30.69 -17.72 -24.40
C ALA A 44 -31.88 -16.80 -24.13
N LEU A 45 -31.75 -15.50 -24.40
CA LEU A 45 -32.82 -14.52 -24.26
C LEU A 45 -34.03 -14.88 -25.12
N ASN A 46 -33.85 -15.29 -26.38
CA ASN A 46 -34.95 -15.70 -27.26
C ASN A 46 -35.70 -16.96 -26.76
N ARG A 47 -35.15 -17.69 -25.79
CA ARG A 47 -35.71 -18.92 -25.22
C ARG A 47 -36.06 -18.78 -23.73
N HIS A 48 -36.00 -17.56 -23.16
CA HIS A 48 -36.22 -17.30 -21.73
C HIS A 48 -37.53 -17.90 -21.19
N GLY A 49 -38.64 -17.77 -21.92
CA GLY A 49 -39.94 -18.33 -21.55
C GLY A 49 -39.96 -19.87 -21.63
N ALA A 50 -39.48 -20.46 -22.73
CA ALA A 50 -39.43 -21.93 -22.86
C ALA A 50 -38.57 -22.58 -21.77
N LEU A 51 -37.45 -21.95 -21.40
CA LEU A 51 -36.60 -22.39 -20.30
C LEU A 51 -37.28 -22.25 -18.93
N ALA A 52 -38.05 -21.18 -18.73
CA ALA A 52 -38.82 -20.97 -17.51
C ALA A 52 -39.90 -22.05 -17.34
N GLN A 53 -40.64 -22.34 -18.41
CA GLN A 53 -41.65 -23.39 -18.44
C GLN A 53 -41.03 -24.76 -18.09
N LEU A 54 -39.95 -25.13 -18.78
CA LEU A 54 -39.27 -26.41 -18.52
C LEU A 54 -38.76 -26.52 -17.08
N ALA A 55 -38.26 -25.43 -16.50
CA ALA A 55 -37.81 -25.42 -15.11
C ALA A 55 -38.97 -25.61 -14.12
N VAL A 56 -40.13 -24.99 -14.34
CA VAL A 56 -41.33 -25.21 -13.49
C VAL A 56 -41.82 -26.64 -13.63
N GLU A 57 -41.92 -27.16 -14.86
CA GLU A 57 -42.38 -28.53 -15.13
C GLU A 57 -41.48 -29.59 -14.50
N GLU A 58 -40.15 -29.42 -14.60
CA GLU A 58 -39.20 -30.40 -14.06
C GLU A 58 -39.08 -30.31 -12.53
N THR A 59 -38.98 -29.09 -11.98
CA THR A 59 -38.71 -28.93 -10.54
C THR A 59 -39.98 -28.95 -9.70
N GLY A 60 -41.14 -28.62 -10.28
CA GLY A 60 -42.39 -28.40 -9.58
C GLY A 60 -42.37 -27.19 -8.63
N ARG A 61 -41.46 -26.23 -8.84
CA ARG A 61 -41.21 -25.09 -7.94
C ARG A 61 -41.26 -23.77 -8.68
N GLY A 62 -41.81 -22.75 -8.00
CA GLY A 62 -41.78 -21.37 -8.45
C GLY A 62 -42.88 -21.00 -9.44
N ILE A 63 -42.68 -19.86 -10.09
CA ILE A 63 -43.67 -19.23 -10.99
C ILE A 63 -43.03 -19.04 -12.36
N PHE A 64 -43.79 -19.31 -13.42
CA PHE A 64 -43.31 -19.21 -14.80
C PHE A 64 -42.82 -17.79 -15.13
N GLU A 65 -43.63 -16.78 -14.84
CA GLU A 65 -43.37 -15.37 -15.13
C GLU A 65 -42.09 -14.90 -14.44
N ASP A 66 -41.90 -15.25 -13.17
CA ASP A 66 -40.72 -14.85 -12.42
C ASP A 66 -39.44 -15.56 -12.90
N LYS A 67 -39.54 -16.84 -13.27
CA LYS A 67 -38.41 -17.56 -13.89
C LYS A 67 -38.05 -17.00 -15.26
N ALA A 68 -39.04 -16.54 -16.02
CA ALA A 68 -38.81 -15.85 -17.29
C ALA A 68 -38.03 -14.55 -17.07
N VAL A 69 -38.42 -13.75 -16.07
CA VAL A 69 -37.68 -12.54 -15.65
C VAL A 69 -36.25 -12.88 -15.19
N LYS A 70 -36.06 -13.94 -14.40
CA LYS A 70 -34.72 -14.39 -13.97
C LYS A 70 -33.81 -14.78 -15.14
N ASN A 71 -34.37 -15.40 -16.17
CA ASN A 71 -33.63 -15.73 -17.39
C ASN A 71 -33.27 -14.47 -18.18
N ILE A 72 -34.20 -13.51 -18.30
CA ILE A 72 -33.92 -12.20 -18.92
C ILE A 72 -32.79 -11.50 -18.16
N PHE A 73 -32.86 -11.45 -16.83
CA PHE A 73 -31.81 -10.89 -15.98
C PHE A 73 -30.43 -11.51 -16.26
N ALA A 74 -30.35 -12.84 -16.30
CA ALA A 74 -29.11 -13.55 -16.57
C ALA A 74 -28.56 -13.27 -17.98
N CYS A 75 -29.41 -12.95 -18.95
CA CYS A 75 -28.98 -12.63 -20.31
C CYS A 75 -28.60 -11.16 -20.46
N GLU A 76 -29.50 -10.23 -20.14
CA GLU A 76 -29.36 -8.80 -20.45
C GLU A 76 -28.46 -8.09 -19.44
N HIS A 77 -28.83 -8.09 -18.16
CA HIS A 77 -28.11 -7.33 -17.12
C HIS A 77 -26.67 -7.82 -16.97
N VAL A 78 -26.47 -9.14 -16.90
CA VAL A 78 -25.12 -9.72 -16.78
C VAL A 78 -24.26 -9.37 -17.99
N THR A 79 -24.78 -9.54 -19.21
CA THR A 79 -24.03 -9.23 -20.45
C THR A 79 -23.74 -7.75 -20.58
N HIS A 80 -24.70 -6.89 -20.22
CA HIS A 80 -24.53 -5.45 -20.22
C HIS A 80 -23.39 -5.02 -19.27
N SER A 81 -23.40 -5.53 -18.04
CA SER A 81 -22.40 -5.19 -17.01
C SER A 81 -20.96 -5.52 -17.42
N MET A 82 -20.75 -6.62 -18.16
CA MET A 82 -19.42 -7.04 -18.62
C MET A 82 -19.08 -6.55 -20.04
N GLY A 83 -19.98 -5.80 -20.69
CA GLY A 83 -19.81 -5.38 -22.08
C GLY A 83 -18.58 -4.49 -22.31
N LYS A 84 -18.27 -3.60 -21.36
CA LYS A 84 -17.09 -2.71 -21.44
C LYS A 84 -15.83 -3.31 -20.82
N LEU A 85 -15.93 -4.46 -20.17
CA LEU A 85 -14.82 -5.05 -19.45
C LEU A 85 -13.80 -5.62 -20.45
N ARG A 86 -12.54 -5.18 -20.35
CA ARG A 86 -11.43 -5.81 -21.08
C ARG A 86 -11.02 -7.07 -20.32
N THR A 87 -11.02 -8.19 -21.02
CA THR A 87 -10.76 -9.53 -20.49
C THR A 87 -9.74 -10.30 -21.32
N VAL A 88 -9.17 -9.69 -22.36
CA VAL A 88 -8.22 -10.28 -23.31
C VAL A 88 -6.97 -9.40 -23.42
N GLY A 89 -5.78 -10.00 -23.32
CA GLY A 89 -4.52 -9.30 -23.54
C GLY A 89 -4.28 -8.18 -22.52
N VAL A 90 -3.70 -7.07 -22.99
CA VAL A 90 -3.44 -5.88 -22.17
C VAL A 90 -4.75 -5.17 -21.82
N ILE A 91 -5.06 -5.11 -20.53
CA ILE A 91 -6.31 -4.52 -20.03
C ILE A 91 -6.11 -3.13 -19.43
N SER A 92 -4.89 -2.83 -18.97
CA SER A 92 -4.51 -1.55 -18.38
C SER A 92 -3.04 -1.28 -18.63
N GLU A 93 -2.70 -0.04 -18.97
CA GLU A 93 -1.33 0.46 -19.07
C GLU A 93 -1.26 1.80 -18.36
N ASP A 94 -0.39 1.88 -17.35
CA ASP A 94 -0.08 3.11 -16.65
C ASP A 94 1.39 3.46 -16.89
N GLU A 95 1.62 4.39 -17.80
CA GLU A 95 2.96 4.85 -18.19
C GLU A 95 3.72 5.54 -17.03
N ILE A 96 2.97 6.19 -16.12
CA ILE A 96 3.52 6.95 -14.99
C ILE A 96 4.05 5.97 -13.95
N THR A 97 3.25 4.99 -13.54
CA THR A 97 3.70 3.96 -12.60
C THR A 97 4.53 2.88 -13.28
N GLY A 98 4.52 2.79 -14.60
CA GLY A 98 5.22 1.77 -15.40
C GLY A 98 4.62 0.37 -15.23
N ILE A 99 3.33 0.28 -14.92
CA ILE A 99 2.61 -0.98 -14.71
C ILE A 99 1.73 -1.27 -15.93
N THR A 100 1.91 -2.45 -16.51
CA THR A 100 1.00 -3.01 -17.53
C THR A 100 0.32 -4.25 -16.97
N GLU A 101 -1.01 -4.29 -17.02
CA GLU A 101 -1.82 -5.42 -16.57
C GLU A 101 -2.36 -6.22 -17.77
N ILE A 102 -2.18 -7.54 -17.72
CA ILE A 102 -2.61 -8.49 -18.76
C ILE A 102 -3.61 -9.48 -18.15
N ALA A 103 -4.78 -9.62 -18.78
CA ALA A 103 -5.80 -10.58 -18.37
C ALA A 103 -5.55 -11.96 -19.00
N ASP A 104 -5.57 -12.98 -18.15
CA ASP A 104 -5.38 -14.38 -18.53
C ASP A 104 -6.54 -15.23 -17.95
N PRO A 105 -7.12 -16.18 -18.70
CA PRO A 105 -8.13 -17.09 -18.13
C PRO A 105 -7.57 -17.84 -16.91
N VAL A 106 -8.45 -18.19 -15.96
CA VAL A 106 -8.07 -19.05 -14.83
C VAL A 106 -7.87 -20.50 -15.27
N GLY A 107 -8.60 -20.96 -16.29
CA GLY A 107 -8.54 -22.31 -16.83
C GLY A 107 -9.93 -22.96 -16.95
N VAL A 108 -10.01 -24.28 -16.78
CA VAL A 108 -11.31 -24.98 -16.80
C VAL A 108 -12.04 -24.79 -15.47
N ILE A 109 -13.31 -24.37 -15.55
CA ILE A 109 -14.16 -24.07 -14.38
C ILE A 109 -15.10 -25.24 -14.10
N ALA A 110 -15.23 -25.61 -12.82
CA ALA A 110 -16.33 -26.46 -12.36
C ALA A 110 -17.53 -25.60 -11.93
N GLY A 111 -18.66 -25.71 -12.63
CA GLY A 111 -19.88 -24.96 -12.35
C GLY A 111 -20.91 -25.79 -11.60
N ILE A 112 -21.17 -25.49 -10.32
CA ILE A 112 -22.22 -26.17 -9.53
C ILE A 112 -23.48 -25.30 -9.51
N THR A 113 -24.65 -25.86 -9.83
CA THR A 113 -25.92 -25.09 -9.85
C THR A 113 -26.96 -25.62 -8.86
N PRO A 114 -27.83 -24.73 -8.34
CA PRO A 114 -28.91 -25.12 -7.44
C PRO A 114 -30.18 -25.51 -8.20
N VAL A 115 -31.09 -26.21 -7.53
CA VAL A 115 -32.45 -26.53 -8.02
C VAL A 115 -33.38 -25.30 -8.09
N THR A 116 -33.10 -24.25 -7.32
CA THR A 116 -33.97 -23.05 -7.22
C THR A 116 -33.84 -22.11 -8.42
N ASN A 117 -32.62 -21.96 -8.94
CA ASN A 117 -32.27 -21.06 -10.05
C ASN A 117 -31.56 -21.82 -11.19
N PRO A 118 -32.11 -22.93 -11.72
CA PRO A 118 -31.32 -23.87 -12.52
C PRO A 118 -30.87 -23.28 -13.85
N THR A 119 -31.82 -22.78 -14.64
CA THR A 119 -31.59 -22.24 -15.99
C THR A 119 -30.84 -20.91 -15.95
N SER A 120 -31.29 -19.96 -15.13
CA SER A 120 -30.68 -18.63 -15.03
C SER A 120 -29.23 -18.69 -14.51
N THR A 121 -28.92 -19.59 -13.56
CA THR A 121 -27.53 -19.77 -13.07
C THR A 121 -26.64 -20.43 -14.12
N ALA A 122 -27.16 -21.40 -14.87
CA ALA A 122 -26.42 -22.03 -15.96
C ALA A 122 -26.05 -21.00 -17.05
N ILE A 123 -27.01 -20.15 -17.45
CA ILE A 123 -26.78 -19.05 -18.40
C ILE A 123 -25.74 -18.08 -17.85
N PHE A 124 -25.95 -17.55 -16.64
CA PHE A 124 -25.06 -16.60 -16.00
C PHE A 124 -23.61 -17.11 -15.96
N LYS A 125 -23.37 -18.32 -15.44
CA LYS A 125 -22.01 -18.87 -15.32
C LYS A 125 -21.36 -19.13 -16.68
N ALA A 126 -22.13 -19.64 -17.65
CA ALA A 126 -21.61 -19.87 -18.99
C ALA A 126 -21.22 -18.57 -19.69
N LEU A 127 -22.04 -17.51 -19.59
CA LEU A 127 -21.71 -16.21 -20.16
C LEU A 127 -20.46 -15.59 -19.53
N LEU A 128 -20.29 -15.69 -18.20
CA LEU A 128 -19.07 -15.25 -17.53
C LEU A 128 -17.83 -16.03 -18.00
N ALA A 129 -17.95 -17.35 -18.10
CA ALA A 129 -16.86 -18.23 -18.54
C ALA A 129 -16.44 -17.91 -19.99
N LEU A 130 -17.41 -17.74 -20.91
CA LEU A 130 -17.17 -17.32 -22.29
C LEU A 130 -16.46 -15.95 -22.36
N LYS A 131 -16.95 -14.94 -21.62
CA LYS A 131 -16.35 -13.59 -21.60
C LYS A 131 -14.89 -13.59 -21.16
N THR A 132 -14.50 -14.59 -20.39
CA THR A 132 -13.18 -14.69 -19.76
C THR A 132 -12.30 -15.77 -20.37
N ARG A 133 -12.73 -16.37 -21.49
CA ARG A 133 -12.00 -17.43 -22.21
C ARG A 133 -11.77 -18.69 -21.39
N ASN A 134 -12.67 -18.97 -20.45
CA ASN A 134 -12.63 -20.17 -19.63
C ASN A 134 -13.66 -21.19 -20.14
N PRO A 135 -13.25 -22.43 -20.45
CA PRO A 135 -14.18 -23.53 -20.59
C PRO A 135 -14.83 -23.87 -19.26
N ILE A 136 -16.11 -24.26 -19.27
CA ILE A 136 -16.85 -24.62 -18.05
C ILE A 136 -17.48 -26.00 -18.18
N VAL A 137 -17.34 -26.81 -17.12
CA VAL A 137 -18.00 -28.11 -16.97
C VAL A 137 -18.99 -28.00 -15.81
N PHE A 138 -20.28 -28.21 -16.10
CA PHE A 138 -21.33 -28.13 -15.10
C PHE A 138 -21.63 -29.46 -14.40
N ALA A 139 -21.88 -29.38 -13.10
CA ALA A 139 -22.56 -30.41 -12.33
C ALA A 139 -23.88 -29.83 -11.82
N PHE A 140 -24.98 -30.16 -12.50
CA PHE A 140 -26.30 -29.65 -12.16
C PHE A 140 -26.96 -30.48 -11.05
N HIS A 141 -27.92 -29.87 -10.36
CA HIS A 141 -28.72 -30.58 -9.38
C HIS A 141 -29.59 -31.66 -10.06
N PRO A 142 -29.68 -32.91 -9.52
CA PRO A 142 -30.42 -34.00 -10.17
C PRO A 142 -31.90 -33.68 -10.48
N ALA A 143 -32.56 -32.94 -9.59
CA ALA A 143 -33.95 -32.51 -9.75
C ALA A 143 -34.17 -31.36 -10.75
N ALA A 144 -33.12 -30.88 -11.43
CA ALA A 144 -33.20 -29.81 -12.42
C ALA A 144 -32.23 -30.05 -13.60
N GLN A 145 -31.93 -31.32 -13.90
CA GLN A 145 -30.93 -31.70 -14.89
C GLN A 145 -31.35 -31.27 -16.29
N ARG A 146 -32.58 -31.60 -16.72
CA ARG A 146 -33.03 -31.39 -18.10
C ARG A 146 -33.11 -29.91 -18.45
N CYS A 147 -33.68 -29.08 -17.58
CA CYS A 147 -33.79 -27.65 -17.81
C CYS A 147 -32.42 -26.96 -17.81
N SER A 148 -31.51 -27.36 -16.92
CA SER A 148 -30.15 -26.81 -16.85
C SER A 148 -29.32 -27.19 -18.08
N VAL A 149 -29.41 -28.45 -18.52
CA VAL A 149 -28.77 -28.93 -19.76
C VAL A 149 -29.28 -28.15 -20.97
N GLU A 150 -30.60 -27.95 -21.09
CA GLU A 150 -31.17 -27.19 -22.20
C GLU A 150 -30.66 -25.74 -22.23
N ALA A 151 -30.58 -25.08 -21.07
CA ALA A 151 -30.03 -23.73 -20.97
C ALA A 151 -28.55 -23.67 -21.39
N ALA A 152 -27.72 -24.59 -20.86
CA ALA A 152 -26.30 -24.65 -21.20
C ALA A 152 -26.07 -25.02 -22.69
N ARG A 153 -26.91 -25.90 -23.25
CA ARG A 153 -26.89 -26.29 -24.66
C ARG A 153 -27.18 -25.12 -25.59
N ILE A 154 -28.21 -24.33 -25.30
CA ILE A 154 -28.55 -23.13 -26.09
C ILE A 154 -27.39 -22.14 -26.11
N VAL A 155 -26.79 -21.89 -24.94
CA VAL A 155 -25.63 -20.98 -24.81
C VAL A 155 -24.43 -21.53 -25.57
N ARG A 156 -24.09 -22.82 -25.39
CA ARG A 156 -22.99 -23.50 -26.08
C ARG A 156 -23.15 -23.46 -27.59
N ASP A 157 -24.28 -23.91 -28.11
CA ASP A 157 -24.50 -24.07 -29.55
C ASP A 157 -24.43 -22.70 -30.26
N ALA A 158 -24.98 -21.66 -29.63
CA ALA A 158 -24.88 -20.29 -30.13
C ALA A 158 -23.44 -19.73 -30.04
N ALA A 159 -22.70 -20.03 -28.98
CA ALA A 159 -21.31 -19.64 -28.85
C ALA A 159 -20.43 -20.32 -29.91
N VAL A 160 -20.60 -21.63 -30.13
CA VAL A 160 -19.88 -22.41 -31.15
C VAL A 160 -20.24 -21.91 -32.56
N ALA A 161 -21.52 -21.64 -32.84
CA ALA A 161 -21.93 -21.03 -34.12
C ALA A 161 -21.34 -19.63 -34.33
N ALA A 162 -21.07 -18.88 -33.26
CA ALA A 162 -20.36 -17.61 -33.30
C ALA A 162 -18.82 -17.76 -33.38
N GLY A 163 -18.32 -19.01 -33.34
CA GLY A 163 -16.92 -19.39 -33.50
C GLY A 163 -16.17 -19.63 -32.19
N ALA A 164 -16.85 -19.92 -31.08
CA ALA A 164 -16.21 -20.45 -29.87
C ALA A 164 -15.73 -21.90 -30.07
N PRO A 165 -14.74 -22.37 -29.28
CA PRO A 165 -14.35 -23.78 -29.22
C PRO A 165 -15.52 -24.72 -28.94
N GLU A 166 -15.52 -25.91 -29.55
CA GLU A 166 -16.61 -26.89 -29.47
C GLU A 166 -16.98 -27.25 -28.01
N HIS A 167 -15.97 -27.36 -27.14
CA HIS A 167 -16.11 -27.79 -25.76
C HIS A 167 -16.04 -26.63 -24.74
N CYS A 168 -16.40 -25.40 -25.16
CA CYS A 168 -16.42 -24.22 -24.30
C CYS A 168 -17.40 -24.32 -23.12
N VAL A 169 -18.51 -25.04 -23.30
CA VAL A 169 -19.51 -25.30 -22.26
C VAL A 169 -19.89 -26.78 -22.31
N GLN A 170 -19.78 -27.46 -21.16
CA GLN A 170 -19.99 -28.90 -21.01
C GLN A 170 -20.74 -29.19 -19.71
N TRP A 171 -21.22 -30.43 -19.52
CA TRP A 171 -21.90 -30.85 -18.30
C TRP A 171 -21.78 -32.37 -18.08
N ILE A 172 -22.03 -32.80 -16.85
CA ILE A 172 -22.15 -34.21 -16.48
C ILE A 172 -23.55 -34.70 -16.89
N GLU A 173 -23.62 -35.71 -17.76
CA GLU A 173 -24.89 -36.23 -18.30
C GLU A 173 -25.75 -36.95 -17.24
N HIS A 174 -25.10 -37.69 -16.34
CA HIS A 174 -25.74 -38.45 -15.27
C HIS A 174 -25.25 -37.96 -13.89
N PRO A 175 -26.00 -37.05 -13.22
CA PRO A 175 -25.56 -36.43 -11.97
C PRO A 175 -25.43 -37.45 -10.85
N SER A 176 -24.31 -37.43 -10.14
CA SER A 176 -24.10 -38.17 -8.91
C SER A 176 -23.17 -37.41 -7.97
N VAL A 177 -23.23 -37.74 -6.67
CA VAL A 177 -22.30 -37.19 -5.67
C VAL A 177 -20.86 -37.54 -6.03
N GLU A 178 -20.64 -38.75 -6.54
CA GLU A 178 -19.34 -39.22 -6.99
C GLU A 178 -18.83 -38.38 -8.17
N ALA A 179 -19.63 -38.19 -9.22
CA ALA A 179 -19.24 -37.42 -10.39
C ALA A 179 -18.96 -35.94 -10.05
N THR A 180 -19.79 -35.34 -9.19
CA THR A 180 -19.59 -33.95 -8.72
C THR A 180 -18.28 -33.83 -7.91
N THR A 181 -18.02 -34.80 -7.03
CA THR A 181 -16.79 -34.83 -6.23
C THR A 181 -15.55 -35.05 -7.11
N ALA A 182 -15.64 -35.94 -8.09
CA ALA A 182 -14.59 -36.18 -9.07
C ALA A 182 -14.28 -34.91 -9.87
N LEU A 183 -15.31 -34.18 -10.33
CA LEU A 183 -15.13 -32.92 -11.05
C LEU A 183 -14.42 -31.87 -10.19
N MET A 184 -14.92 -31.61 -8.97
CA MET A 184 -14.33 -30.60 -8.09
C MET A 184 -12.86 -30.89 -7.73
N ARG A 185 -12.48 -32.16 -7.63
CA ARG A 185 -11.12 -32.59 -7.26
C ARG A 185 -10.22 -32.84 -8.47
N HIS A 186 -10.74 -32.75 -9.69
CA HIS A 186 -9.99 -33.10 -10.88
C HIS A 186 -8.74 -32.20 -11.04
N PRO A 187 -7.55 -32.75 -11.35
CA PRO A 187 -6.33 -31.95 -11.50
C PRO A 187 -6.47 -30.83 -12.53
N GLY A 188 -7.17 -31.08 -13.64
CA GLY A 188 -7.39 -30.10 -14.72
C GLY A 188 -8.43 -29.00 -14.43
N ILE A 189 -9.16 -29.05 -13.31
CA ILE A 189 -10.03 -27.94 -12.88
C ILE A 189 -9.18 -26.88 -12.18
N ALA A 190 -9.33 -25.63 -12.63
CA ALA A 190 -8.62 -24.48 -12.08
C ALA A 190 -9.38 -23.83 -10.92
N THR A 191 -10.71 -23.68 -11.04
CA THR A 191 -11.54 -23.10 -9.97
C THR A 191 -12.95 -23.67 -9.97
N ILE A 192 -13.64 -23.54 -8.83
CA ILE A 192 -14.99 -24.05 -8.61
C ILE A 192 -15.93 -22.87 -8.34
N LEU A 193 -16.96 -22.70 -9.16
CA LEU A 193 -18.09 -21.81 -8.89
C LEU A 193 -19.19 -22.59 -8.17
N ALA A 194 -19.25 -22.50 -6.85
CA ALA A 194 -20.14 -23.30 -6.02
C ALA A 194 -21.40 -22.53 -5.60
N THR A 195 -22.51 -22.74 -6.32
CA THR A 195 -23.82 -22.17 -5.95
C THR A 195 -24.75 -23.28 -5.50
N GLY A 196 -24.98 -23.37 -4.20
CA GLY A 196 -25.80 -24.42 -3.58
C GLY A 196 -25.82 -24.26 -2.06
N GLY A 197 -26.39 -25.24 -1.37
CA GLY A 197 -26.44 -25.22 0.10
C GLY A 197 -25.06 -25.31 0.76
N ASN A 198 -24.99 -24.98 2.05
CA ASN A 198 -23.75 -24.88 2.82
C ASN A 198 -22.85 -26.13 2.73
N ASN A 199 -23.42 -27.33 2.71
CA ASN A 199 -22.65 -28.58 2.58
C ASN A 199 -21.89 -28.68 1.25
N MET A 200 -22.51 -28.23 0.15
CA MET A 200 -21.88 -28.21 -1.17
C MET A 200 -20.76 -27.18 -1.23
N VAL A 201 -21.00 -25.99 -0.66
CA VAL A 201 -19.97 -24.94 -0.58
C VAL A 201 -18.78 -25.42 0.26
N GLN A 202 -19.03 -26.06 1.41
CA GLN A 202 -17.98 -26.65 2.23
C GLN A 202 -17.19 -27.72 1.45
N ALA A 203 -17.87 -28.58 0.67
CA ALA A 203 -17.20 -29.57 -0.17
C ALA A 203 -16.30 -28.92 -1.23
N ALA A 204 -16.75 -27.83 -1.86
CA ALA A 204 -15.96 -27.07 -2.83
C ALA A 204 -14.70 -26.46 -2.20
N TYR A 205 -14.81 -25.80 -1.05
CA TYR A 205 -13.63 -25.27 -0.32
C TYR A 205 -12.72 -26.37 0.22
N SER A 206 -13.22 -27.61 0.38
CA SER A 206 -12.43 -28.77 0.82
C SER A 206 -11.85 -29.57 -0.36
N ALA A 207 -12.04 -29.13 -1.61
CA ALA A 207 -11.59 -29.85 -2.80
C ALA A 207 -10.10 -29.68 -3.12
N GLY A 208 -9.38 -28.81 -2.38
CA GLY A 208 -7.98 -28.48 -2.65
C GLY A 208 -7.78 -27.56 -3.85
N LYS A 209 -8.83 -26.85 -4.27
CA LYS A 209 -8.86 -25.91 -5.40
C LYS A 209 -9.37 -24.54 -4.94
N PRO A 210 -8.96 -23.43 -5.58
CA PRO A 210 -9.62 -22.14 -5.41
C PRO A 210 -11.13 -22.29 -5.68
N ALA A 211 -11.94 -21.98 -4.68
CA ALA A 211 -13.39 -22.05 -4.78
C ALA A 211 -14.01 -20.67 -4.56
N LEU A 212 -15.10 -20.43 -5.26
CA LEU A 212 -15.91 -19.23 -5.26
C LEU A 212 -17.32 -19.66 -4.86
N GLY A 213 -17.57 -19.65 -3.55
CA GLY A 213 -18.82 -20.12 -2.96
C GLY A 213 -19.80 -19.01 -2.61
N VAL A 214 -20.97 -19.46 -2.16
CA VAL A 214 -22.05 -18.63 -1.60
C VAL A 214 -22.32 -19.05 -0.15
N GLY A 215 -23.31 -18.43 0.49
CA GLY A 215 -23.85 -18.85 1.77
C GLY A 215 -25.38 -18.80 1.78
N ALA A 216 -26.00 -19.37 2.81
CA ALA A 216 -27.43 -19.22 3.07
C ALA A 216 -27.80 -17.76 3.37
N GLY A 217 -29.02 -17.36 3.01
CA GLY A 217 -29.51 -16.00 3.23
C GLY A 217 -30.64 -15.96 4.24
N ASN A 218 -30.35 -15.50 5.46
CA ASN A 218 -31.37 -15.23 6.47
C ASN A 218 -31.63 -13.72 6.60
N VAL A 219 -32.22 -13.13 5.56
CA VAL A 219 -32.22 -11.68 5.36
C VAL A 219 -33.26 -10.97 6.26
N PRO A 220 -32.86 -10.09 7.19
CA PRO A 220 -33.77 -9.18 7.87
C PRO A 220 -34.13 -7.97 7.00
N ALA A 221 -35.34 -7.45 7.13
CA ALA A 221 -35.76 -6.14 6.63
C ALA A 221 -36.23 -5.27 7.79
N TYR A 222 -35.40 -4.31 8.21
CA TYR A 222 -35.76 -3.37 9.27
C TYR A 222 -36.53 -2.16 8.71
N ILE A 223 -37.78 -2.00 9.12
CA ILE A 223 -38.64 -0.85 8.79
C ILE A 223 -38.64 0.09 9.99
N GLU A 224 -37.81 1.13 9.90
CA GLU A 224 -37.69 2.17 10.92
C GLU A 224 -38.80 3.22 10.74
N ALA A 225 -39.20 3.88 11.84
CA ALA A 225 -40.36 4.77 11.89
C ALA A 225 -40.41 5.86 10.80
N SER A 226 -39.27 6.37 10.32
CA SER A 226 -39.22 7.38 9.26
C SER A 226 -39.43 6.82 7.84
N ALA A 227 -39.52 5.50 7.67
CA ALA A 227 -39.64 4.85 6.38
C ALA A 227 -40.89 5.29 5.59
N LYS A 228 -40.77 5.27 4.26
CA LYS A 228 -41.92 5.38 3.36
C LYS A 228 -42.68 4.04 3.36
N LEU A 229 -43.63 3.88 4.28
CA LEU A 229 -44.29 2.61 4.57
C LEU A 229 -44.89 1.90 3.34
N PRO A 230 -45.63 2.57 2.43
CA PRO A 230 -46.17 1.90 1.25
C PRO A 230 -45.07 1.33 0.34
N ARG A 231 -43.94 2.03 0.20
CA ARG A 231 -42.78 1.53 -0.56
C ARG A 231 -42.13 0.36 0.17
N ALA A 232 -41.87 0.49 1.46
CA ALA A 232 -41.20 -0.55 2.24
C ALA A 232 -41.97 -1.89 2.16
N VAL A 233 -43.29 -1.83 2.32
CA VAL A 233 -44.14 -3.02 2.24
C VAL A 233 -44.25 -3.56 0.81
N ASN A 234 -44.38 -2.69 -0.20
CA ASN A 234 -44.34 -3.10 -1.61
C ASN A 234 -43.03 -3.82 -1.96
N ASP A 235 -41.90 -3.28 -1.52
CA ASP A 235 -40.57 -3.85 -1.75
C ASP A 235 -40.45 -5.24 -1.11
N ILE A 236 -40.86 -5.38 0.16
CA ILE A 236 -40.81 -6.66 0.89
C ILE A 236 -41.72 -7.70 0.24
N VAL A 237 -42.96 -7.34 -0.10
CA VAL A 237 -43.90 -8.28 -0.74
C VAL A 237 -43.38 -8.68 -2.12
N LEU A 238 -42.98 -7.72 -2.96
CA LEU A 238 -42.39 -7.97 -4.29
C LEU A 238 -41.24 -8.95 -4.19
N SER A 239 -40.32 -8.73 -3.27
CA SER A 239 -39.14 -9.57 -3.10
C SER A 239 -39.48 -10.96 -2.56
N LYS A 240 -40.38 -11.05 -1.58
CA LYS A 240 -40.73 -12.30 -0.91
C LYS A 240 -41.64 -13.19 -1.75
N SER A 241 -42.52 -12.62 -2.56
CA SER A 241 -43.39 -13.39 -3.46
C SER A 241 -42.69 -13.80 -4.76
N PHE A 242 -41.61 -13.11 -5.16
CA PHE A 242 -40.91 -13.38 -6.42
C PHE A 242 -40.35 -14.81 -6.48
N ASP A 243 -40.81 -15.55 -7.49
CA ASP A 243 -40.56 -16.98 -7.70
C ASP A 243 -40.86 -17.80 -6.43
N ASN A 244 -41.93 -17.43 -5.73
CA ASN A 244 -42.33 -17.97 -4.42
C ASN A 244 -41.19 -17.93 -3.38
N GLY A 245 -40.41 -16.83 -3.33
CA GLY A 245 -39.41 -16.59 -2.29
C GLY A 245 -38.14 -17.44 -2.42
N MET A 246 -37.85 -17.98 -3.60
CA MET A 246 -36.70 -18.88 -3.82
C MET A 246 -35.34 -18.18 -4.01
N ILE A 247 -35.32 -16.85 -4.12
CA ILE A 247 -34.07 -16.09 -4.15
C ILE A 247 -33.50 -16.03 -2.73
N CYS A 248 -32.25 -16.44 -2.53
CA CYS A 248 -31.58 -16.45 -1.23
C CYS A 248 -31.45 -15.05 -0.60
N ALA A 249 -31.47 -13.99 -1.40
CA ALA A 249 -31.49 -12.61 -0.90
C ALA A 249 -32.90 -12.13 -0.47
N SER A 250 -33.95 -12.94 -0.64
CA SER A 250 -35.30 -12.58 -0.19
C SER A 250 -35.41 -12.54 1.33
N GLU A 251 -36.26 -11.63 1.80
CA GLU A 251 -36.52 -11.35 3.21
C GLU A 251 -37.03 -12.61 3.92
N GLN A 252 -36.55 -12.80 5.13
CA GLN A 252 -36.98 -13.86 6.03
C GLN A 252 -37.74 -13.32 7.23
N ALA A 253 -37.49 -12.06 7.62
CA ALA A 253 -38.26 -11.35 8.63
C ALA A 253 -38.41 -9.86 8.26
N ALA A 254 -39.59 -9.30 8.53
CA ALA A 254 -39.79 -7.86 8.66
C ALA A 254 -39.73 -7.47 10.14
N ILE A 255 -38.80 -6.59 10.48
CA ILE A 255 -38.60 -6.03 11.82
C ILE A 255 -39.16 -4.62 11.78
N VAL A 256 -40.14 -4.30 12.63
CA VAL A 256 -40.94 -3.08 12.47
C VAL A 256 -41.03 -2.32 13.79
N ASP A 257 -40.72 -1.03 13.75
CA ASP A 257 -40.89 -0.15 14.91
C ASP A 257 -42.36 -0.09 15.35
N ASP A 258 -42.58 -0.13 16.67
CA ASP A 258 -43.90 -0.14 17.31
C ASP A 258 -44.82 0.98 16.81
N GLU A 259 -44.26 2.18 16.62
CA GLU A 259 -44.96 3.40 16.21
C GLU A 259 -45.65 3.28 14.84
N VAL A 260 -45.10 2.44 13.95
CA VAL A 260 -45.59 2.27 12.57
C VAL A 260 -46.14 0.87 12.31
N TYR A 261 -46.15 -0.01 13.31
CA TYR A 261 -46.50 -1.42 13.17
C TYR A 261 -47.89 -1.67 12.56
N ASP A 262 -48.92 -1.01 13.11
CA ASP A 262 -50.30 -1.19 12.65
C ASP A 262 -50.53 -0.62 11.24
N ALA A 263 -49.83 0.47 10.89
CA ALA A 263 -49.87 1.06 9.56
C ALA A 263 -49.20 0.13 8.54
N VAL A 264 -48.05 -0.46 8.88
CA VAL A 264 -47.36 -1.47 8.07
C VAL A 264 -48.24 -2.70 7.85
N LEU A 265 -48.92 -3.20 8.88
CA LEU A 265 -49.91 -4.28 8.74
C LEU A 265 -51.06 -3.90 7.80
N GLY A 266 -51.52 -2.65 7.83
CA GLY A 266 -52.52 -2.12 6.90
C GLY A 266 -52.06 -2.20 5.43
N GLU A 267 -50.86 -1.74 5.15
CA GLU A 267 -50.25 -1.82 3.81
C GLU A 267 -50.09 -3.28 3.34
N PHE A 268 -49.67 -4.18 4.23
CA PHE A 268 -49.52 -5.61 3.91
C PHE A 268 -50.85 -6.26 3.50
N ARG A 269 -51.93 -5.97 4.24
CA ARG A 269 -53.28 -6.44 3.88
C ARG A 269 -53.73 -5.92 2.53
N GLY A 270 -53.37 -4.67 2.19
CA GLY A 270 -53.64 -4.06 0.89
C GLY A 270 -52.97 -4.80 -0.29
N LEU A 271 -51.89 -5.54 -0.03
CA LEU A 271 -51.18 -6.37 -1.00
C LEU A 271 -51.48 -7.87 -0.84
N HIS A 272 -52.65 -8.21 -0.28
CA HIS A 272 -53.11 -9.60 -0.09
C HIS A 272 -52.19 -10.46 0.81
N ALA A 273 -51.41 -9.85 1.71
CA ALA A 273 -50.65 -10.63 2.69
C ALA A 273 -51.57 -11.08 3.84
N HIS A 274 -51.53 -12.37 4.17
CA HIS A 274 -52.36 -12.97 5.23
C HIS A 274 -51.61 -12.98 6.55
N LEU A 275 -52.17 -12.34 7.58
CA LEU A 275 -51.63 -12.42 8.94
C LEU A 275 -52.12 -13.70 9.62
N ALA A 276 -51.22 -14.64 9.86
CA ALA A 276 -51.52 -15.90 10.51
C ALA A 276 -51.97 -15.69 11.97
N SER A 277 -53.07 -16.32 12.36
CA SER A 277 -53.45 -16.46 13.77
C SER A 277 -52.44 -17.31 14.54
N ALA A 278 -52.51 -17.30 15.88
CA ALA A 278 -51.62 -18.11 16.72
C ALA A 278 -51.69 -19.61 16.39
N GLU A 279 -52.86 -20.12 16.02
CA GLU A 279 -53.03 -21.53 15.64
C GLU A 279 -52.49 -21.81 14.23
N GLU A 280 -52.76 -20.91 13.26
CA GLU A 280 -52.18 -21.02 11.91
C GLU A 280 -50.65 -20.94 11.96
N LYS A 281 -50.08 -20.08 12.81
CA LYS A 281 -48.64 -20.01 13.06
C LYS A 281 -48.11 -21.36 13.56
N ARG A 282 -48.74 -21.96 14.58
CA ARG A 282 -48.32 -23.27 15.13
C ARG A 282 -48.32 -24.36 14.05
N LEU A 283 -49.36 -24.40 13.22
CA LEU A 283 -49.47 -25.33 12.09
C LEU A 283 -48.36 -25.10 11.04
N LEU A 284 -48.04 -23.84 10.73
CA LEU A 284 -46.92 -23.50 9.86
C LEU A 284 -45.58 -23.96 10.43
N GLU A 285 -45.32 -23.72 11.72
CA GLU A 285 -44.08 -24.15 12.39
C GLU A 285 -43.89 -25.68 12.28
N GLU A 286 -44.95 -26.45 12.58
CA GLU A 286 -44.93 -27.91 12.47
C GLU A 286 -44.72 -28.38 11.03
N PHE A 287 -45.38 -27.78 10.05
CA PHE A 287 -45.27 -28.19 8.66
C PHE A 287 -43.92 -27.81 8.01
N LEU A 288 -43.42 -26.60 8.27
CA LEU A 288 -42.19 -26.09 7.66
C LEU A 288 -40.94 -26.68 8.32
N PHE A 289 -40.98 -26.95 9.63
CA PHE A 289 -39.78 -27.24 10.42
C PHE A 289 -39.89 -28.49 11.28
N GLY A 290 -41.07 -29.10 11.41
CA GLY A 290 -41.31 -30.26 12.26
C GLY A 290 -41.20 -29.95 13.75
N ALA A 291 -41.25 -28.67 14.13
CA ALA A 291 -41.09 -28.20 15.50
C ALA A 291 -41.85 -26.88 15.70
N THR A 292 -42.38 -26.68 16.90
CA THR A 292 -43.03 -25.43 17.33
C THR A 292 -42.08 -24.51 18.07
N ALA A 293 -42.42 -23.22 18.13
CA ALA A 293 -41.70 -22.25 18.94
C ALA A 293 -41.63 -22.68 20.42
N TYR A 294 -40.46 -22.50 21.02
CA TYR A 294 -40.13 -22.91 22.40
C TYR A 294 -40.21 -24.42 22.69
N GLY A 295 -40.40 -25.25 21.66
CA GLY A 295 -40.34 -26.71 21.78
C GLY A 295 -38.91 -27.24 21.90
N THR A 296 -38.75 -28.41 22.52
CA THR A 296 -37.42 -29.04 22.74
C THR A 296 -36.68 -29.40 21.46
N ALA A 297 -37.40 -29.66 20.36
CA ALA A 297 -36.83 -29.98 19.04
C ALA A 297 -36.47 -28.75 18.20
N CYS A 298 -36.87 -27.53 18.63
CA CYS A 298 -36.81 -26.34 17.79
C CYS A 298 -35.38 -25.95 17.40
N SER A 299 -34.40 -26.08 18.30
CA SER A 299 -33.01 -25.73 18.02
C SER A 299 -32.41 -26.49 16.83
N GLY A 300 -32.78 -27.76 16.66
CA GLY A 300 -32.33 -28.65 15.58
C GLY A 300 -33.24 -28.68 14.35
N ALA A 301 -34.28 -27.85 14.31
CA ALA A 301 -35.25 -27.81 13.22
C ALA A 301 -34.59 -27.58 11.85
N LYS A 302 -35.06 -28.32 10.85
CA LYS A 302 -34.62 -28.21 9.45
C LYS A 302 -35.81 -27.92 8.57
N LEU A 303 -35.60 -27.06 7.58
CA LEU A 303 -36.63 -26.73 6.60
C LEU A 303 -37.07 -27.98 5.84
N ASN A 304 -38.38 -28.19 5.75
CA ASN A 304 -38.99 -29.16 4.87
C ASN A 304 -38.71 -28.78 3.40
N ALA A 305 -37.96 -29.61 2.68
CA ALA A 305 -37.53 -29.30 1.31
C ALA A 305 -38.69 -29.23 0.30
N ASP A 306 -39.85 -29.78 0.63
CA ASP A 306 -41.02 -29.83 -0.25
C ASP A 306 -41.77 -28.49 -0.33
N VAL A 307 -41.59 -27.61 0.66
CA VAL A 307 -42.24 -26.27 0.69
C VAL A 307 -41.52 -25.24 -0.18
N VAL A 308 -40.27 -25.52 -0.56
CA VAL A 308 -39.40 -24.59 -1.29
C VAL A 308 -40.04 -24.22 -2.63
N GLY A 309 -40.33 -22.93 -2.83
CA GLY A 309 -40.94 -22.41 -4.05
C GLY A 309 -42.40 -22.79 -4.27
N LYS A 310 -43.12 -23.24 -3.24
CA LYS A 310 -44.58 -23.43 -3.29
C LYS A 310 -45.32 -22.14 -2.97
N SER A 311 -46.54 -21.99 -3.48
CA SER A 311 -47.36 -20.80 -3.23
C SER A 311 -47.87 -20.75 -1.79
N ALA A 312 -48.21 -19.56 -1.30
CA ALA A 312 -48.80 -19.35 0.02
C ALA A 312 -50.05 -20.23 0.24
N ALA A 313 -50.97 -20.26 -0.73
CA ALA A 313 -52.18 -21.07 -0.66
C ALA A 313 -51.89 -22.58 -0.52
N TRP A 314 -50.91 -23.10 -1.28
CA TRP A 314 -50.50 -24.51 -1.18
C TRP A 314 -49.90 -24.83 0.19
N ILE A 315 -49.07 -23.93 0.72
CA ILE A 315 -48.44 -24.11 2.03
C ILE A 315 -49.49 -24.13 3.13
N ALA A 316 -50.45 -23.20 3.11
CA ALA A 316 -51.53 -23.15 4.08
C ALA A 316 -52.35 -24.45 4.07
N GLU A 317 -52.77 -24.90 2.88
CA GLU A 317 -53.58 -26.12 2.71
C GLU A 317 -52.86 -27.34 3.28
N ASN A 318 -51.57 -27.49 3.00
CA ASN A 318 -50.76 -28.63 3.49
C ASN A 318 -50.37 -28.50 4.97
N ALA A 319 -50.34 -27.29 5.52
CA ALA A 319 -50.18 -27.07 6.95
C ALA A 319 -51.49 -27.31 7.74
N GLY A 320 -52.65 -27.38 7.07
CA GLY A 320 -53.93 -27.71 7.69
C GLY A 320 -54.88 -26.52 7.90
N PHE A 321 -54.69 -25.41 7.18
CA PHE A 321 -55.60 -24.27 7.16
C PHE A 321 -55.80 -23.72 5.74
N THR A 322 -56.63 -22.70 5.55
CA THR A 322 -56.92 -22.16 4.20
C THR A 322 -56.79 -20.66 4.17
N VAL A 323 -56.19 -20.14 3.10
CA VAL A 323 -56.09 -18.70 2.79
C VAL A 323 -56.69 -18.43 1.41
N PRO A 324 -57.05 -17.17 1.09
CA PRO A 324 -57.50 -16.81 -0.25
C PRO A 324 -56.49 -17.23 -1.35
N PRO A 325 -56.94 -17.68 -2.54
CA PRO A 325 -56.03 -18.15 -3.60
C PRO A 325 -55.03 -17.11 -4.11
N ASP A 326 -55.36 -15.83 -3.97
CA ASP A 326 -54.58 -14.66 -4.35
C ASP A 326 -53.64 -14.16 -3.23
N THR A 327 -53.52 -14.90 -2.13
CA THR A 327 -52.62 -14.55 -1.02
C THR A 327 -51.17 -14.45 -1.51
N SER A 328 -50.54 -13.29 -1.30
CA SER A 328 -49.18 -13.02 -1.76
C SER A 328 -48.12 -13.64 -0.84
N VAL A 329 -48.23 -13.40 0.47
CA VAL A 329 -47.30 -13.84 1.51
C VAL A 329 -48.08 -14.15 2.79
N ILE A 330 -47.67 -15.18 3.54
CA ILE A 330 -48.19 -15.44 4.89
C ILE A 330 -47.26 -14.78 5.92
N LEU A 331 -47.79 -13.86 6.71
CA LEU A 331 -47.09 -13.18 7.79
C LEU A 331 -47.30 -13.95 9.10
N ALA A 332 -46.24 -14.20 9.85
CA ALA A 332 -46.30 -14.87 11.14
C ALA A 332 -45.64 -14.01 12.21
N GLU A 333 -46.39 -13.56 13.21
CA GLU A 333 -45.83 -12.82 14.34
C GLU A 333 -44.90 -13.71 15.18
N VAL A 334 -43.70 -13.21 15.43
CA VAL A 334 -42.67 -13.88 16.23
C VAL A 334 -42.26 -13.01 17.40
N GLN A 335 -41.81 -13.63 18.50
CA GLN A 335 -41.44 -12.89 19.72
C GLN A 335 -39.98 -12.46 19.75
N GLU A 336 -39.09 -13.27 19.19
CA GLU A 336 -37.65 -13.04 19.19
C GLU A 336 -36.98 -13.71 17.99
N VAL A 337 -35.70 -13.41 17.77
CA VAL A 337 -34.88 -14.07 16.75
C VAL A 337 -34.02 -15.14 17.42
N GLY A 338 -34.00 -16.35 16.85
CA GLY A 338 -33.01 -17.35 17.23
C GLY A 338 -33.53 -18.79 17.35
N PRO A 339 -32.83 -19.65 18.09
CA PRO A 339 -33.04 -21.09 18.04
C PRO A 339 -34.39 -21.55 18.60
N CYS A 340 -35.06 -20.73 19.41
CA CYS A 340 -36.37 -21.01 19.99
C CYS A 340 -37.54 -20.68 19.05
N GLU A 341 -37.31 -19.98 17.94
CA GLU A 341 -38.35 -19.52 17.02
C GLU A 341 -38.06 -20.03 15.59
N PRO A 342 -38.71 -21.10 15.12
CA PRO A 342 -38.34 -21.77 13.87
C PRO A 342 -38.55 -20.90 12.64
N LEU A 343 -39.58 -20.04 12.65
CA LEU A 343 -39.89 -19.16 11.53
C LEU A 343 -38.88 -18.02 11.32
N THR A 344 -37.92 -17.83 12.23
CA THR A 344 -36.81 -16.87 12.04
C THR A 344 -35.63 -17.43 11.25
N ARG A 345 -35.70 -18.69 10.80
CA ARG A 345 -34.73 -19.30 9.88
C ARG A 345 -35.04 -18.95 8.42
N GLU A 346 -34.13 -19.32 7.52
CA GLU A 346 -34.38 -19.27 6.07
C GLU A 346 -35.48 -20.26 5.67
N LYS A 347 -36.47 -19.78 4.89
CA LYS A 347 -37.69 -20.53 4.53
C LYS A 347 -37.84 -20.83 3.03
N LEU A 348 -37.19 -20.04 2.16
CA LEU A 348 -37.25 -20.16 0.69
C LEU A 348 -38.68 -20.39 0.11
N CYS A 349 -39.67 -19.79 0.75
CA CYS A 349 -41.09 -19.86 0.43
C CYS A 349 -41.76 -18.53 0.84
N PRO A 350 -43.00 -18.22 0.41
CA PRO A 350 -43.69 -16.97 0.71
C PRO A 350 -44.30 -16.94 2.13
N VAL A 351 -43.47 -17.26 3.13
CA VAL A 351 -43.76 -17.09 4.56
C VAL A 351 -42.74 -16.10 5.15
N LEU A 352 -43.21 -15.07 5.85
CA LEU A 352 -42.39 -14.00 6.40
C LEU A 352 -42.64 -13.85 7.90
N ALA A 353 -41.57 -13.87 8.70
CA ALA A 353 -41.69 -13.56 10.12
C ALA A 353 -41.91 -12.05 10.32
N LEU A 354 -42.74 -11.68 11.28
CA LEU A 354 -43.02 -10.29 11.62
C LEU A 354 -42.66 -10.03 13.08
N LEU A 355 -41.68 -9.16 13.32
CA LEU A 355 -41.16 -8.84 14.63
C LEU A 355 -41.43 -7.38 14.98
N ARG A 356 -42.08 -7.14 16.11
CA ARG A 356 -42.37 -5.81 16.65
C ARG A 356 -41.24 -5.38 17.59
N VAL A 357 -40.66 -4.21 17.37
CA VAL A 357 -39.56 -3.67 18.20
C VAL A 357 -39.91 -2.30 18.78
N GLN A 358 -39.44 -2.04 19.99
CA GLN A 358 -39.77 -0.84 20.77
C GLN A 358 -38.78 0.32 20.59
N SER A 359 -37.67 0.09 19.89
CA SER A 359 -36.65 1.11 19.66
C SER A 359 -35.77 0.76 18.47
N ARG A 360 -35.11 1.79 17.92
CA ARG A 360 -34.09 1.66 16.88
C ARG A 360 -33.00 0.65 17.24
N GLU A 361 -32.50 0.72 18.47
CA GLU A 361 -31.46 -0.21 18.96
C GLU A 361 -31.94 -1.66 18.94
N GLN A 362 -33.19 -1.92 19.33
CA GLN A 362 -33.77 -3.26 19.27
C GLN A 362 -33.96 -3.72 17.80
N GLY A 363 -34.37 -2.83 16.90
CA GLY A 363 -34.47 -3.11 15.47
C GLY A 363 -33.14 -3.52 14.85
N VAL A 364 -32.08 -2.75 15.11
CA VAL A 364 -30.71 -3.06 14.67
C VAL A 364 -30.23 -4.38 15.29
N ARG A 365 -30.47 -4.59 16.59
CA ARG A 365 -30.05 -5.83 17.28
C ARG A 365 -30.74 -7.06 16.71
N ALA A 366 -32.05 -7.01 16.46
CA ALA A 366 -32.78 -8.12 15.85
C ALA A 366 -32.26 -8.44 14.43
N ALA A 367 -31.87 -7.43 13.66
CA ALA A 367 -31.24 -7.63 12.36
C ALA A 367 -29.87 -8.30 12.48
N ILE A 368 -29.04 -7.91 13.48
CA ILE A 368 -27.78 -8.59 13.78
C ILE A 368 -28.03 -10.06 14.11
N GLU A 369 -28.97 -10.34 15.02
CA GLU A 369 -29.32 -11.69 15.44
C GLU A 369 -29.78 -12.56 14.25
N MET A 370 -30.59 -12.01 13.34
CA MET A 370 -31.06 -12.71 12.13
C MET A 370 -29.88 -13.12 11.23
N VAL A 371 -28.96 -12.19 10.99
CA VAL A 371 -27.78 -12.44 10.16
C VAL A 371 -26.82 -13.42 10.84
N GLU A 372 -26.59 -13.31 12.14
CA GLU A 372 -25.76 -14.26 12.90
C GLU A 372 -26.40 -15.65 12.95
N PHE A 373 -27.73 -15.72 12.88
CA PHE A 373 -28.48 -16.96 12.81
C PHE A 373 -28.61 -17.48 11.37
N PHE A 374 -27.49 -18.01 10.84
CA PHE A 374 -27.36 -18.65 9.52
C PHE A 374 -27.43 -17.73 8.28
N GLY A 375 -27.36 -16.40 8.44
CA GLY A 375 -27.33 -15.43 7.33
C GLY A 375 -25.99 -14.72 7.10
N LEU A 376 -24.94 -15.11 7.83
CA LEU A 376 -23.67 -14.38 7.90
C LEU A 376 -23.10 -14.06 6.53
N GLY A 377 -22.85 -12.76 6.31
CA GLY A 377 -22.24 -12.24 5.10
C GLY A 377 -23.16 -12.19 3.89
N HIS A 378 -24.39 -12.69 3.93
CA HIS A 378 -25.27 -12.71 2.76
C HIS A 378 -25.86 -11.32 2.48
N SER A 379 -27.07 -11.02 2.96
CA SER A 379 -27.74 -9.73 2.70
C SER A 379 -28.55 -9.28 3.92
N ALA A 380 -28.78 -7.98 4.03
CA ALA A 380 -29.68 -7.37 5.01
C ALA A 380 -30.34 -6.14 4.38
N ALA A 381 -31.61 -5.89 4.68
CA ALA A 381 -32.36 -4.76 4.18
C ALA A 381 -32.74 -3.79 5.31
N ILE A 382 -32.80 -2.50 4.98
CA ILE A 382 -33.28 -1.43 5.86
C ILE A 382 -34.13 -0.44 5.05
N HIS A 383 -35.27 -0.07 5.60
CA HIS A 383 -36.15 0.98 5.09
C HIS A 383 -36.18 2.12 6.10
N THR A 384 -35.69 3.28 5.70
CA THR A 384 -35.59 4.49 6.54
C THR A 384 -35.33 5.72 5.65
N GLN A 385 -35.60 6.92 6.15
CA GLN A 385 -35.15 8.18 5.54
C GLN A 385 -33.90 8.75 6.24
N ASP A 386 -33.42 8.11 7.31
CA ASP A 386 -32.24 8.49 8.08
C ASP A 386 -30.97 7.88 7.48
N GLU A 387 -30.13 8.69 6.82
CA GLU A 387 -28.90 8.23 6.16
C GLU A 387 -27.83 7.79 7.16
N ASP A 388 -27.73 8.45 8.32
CA ASP A 388 -26.75 8.12 9.35
C ASP A 388 -27.04 6.75 9.94
N LEU A 389 -28.31 6.42 10.13
CA LEU A 389 -28.75 5.10 10.56
C LEU A 389 -28.37 4.00 9.54
N VAL A 390 -28.45 4.27 8.23
CA VAL A 390 -28.04 3.29 7.20
C VAL A 390 -26.55 2.97 7.32
N VAL A 391 -25.73 4.01 7.54
CA VAL A 391 -24.28 3.83 7.74
C VAL A 391 -24.00 3.08 9.05
N GLU A 392 -24.72 3.38 10.13
CA GLU A 392 -24.60 2.65 11.40
C GLU A 392 -25.00 1.18 11.24
N TYR A 393 -26.15 0.92 10.62
CA TYR A 393 -26.64 -0.42 10.32
C TYR A 393 -25.63 -1.23 9.52
N GLY A 394 -25.03 -0.63 8.48
CA GLY A 394 -23.99 -1.27 7.68
C GLY A 394 -22.67 -1.53 8.42
N LYS A 395 -22.34 -0.75 9.46
CA LYS A 395 -21.18 -1.02 10.32
C LYS A 395 -21.43 -2.19 11.29
N ARG A 396 -22.68 -2.39 11.71
CA ARG A 396 -23.04 -3.33 12.80
C ARG A 396 -23.51 -4.68 12.29
N VAL A 397 -24.33 -4.71 11.23
CA VAL A 397 -24.90 -5.94 10.68
C VAL A 397 -23.88 -6.60 9.76
N LYS A 398 -23.49 -7.84 10.08
CA LYS A 398 -22.46 -8.61 9.34
C LYS A 398 -22.98 -9.18 8.00
N ALA A 399 -23.61 -8.35 7.19
CA ALA A 399 -24.04 -8.65 5.82
C ALA A 399 -23.15 -7.91 4.82
N VAL A 400 -22.82 -8.56 3.70
CA VAL A 400 -22.03 -7.92 2.63
C VAL A 400 -22.88 -6.96 1.80
N ARG A 401 -24.13 -7.34 1.51
CA ARG A 401 -25.09 -6.51 0.78
C ARG A 401 -26.07 -5.89 1.77
N VAL A 402 -25.89 -4.62 2.06
CA VAL A 402 -26.85 -3.82 2.83
C VAL A 402 -27.71 -3.06 1.83
N ILE A 403 -29.01 -3.39 1.81
CA ILE A 403 -29.97 -2.93 0.81
C ILE A 403 -30.85 -1.87 1.46
N TRP A 404 -30.77 -0.65 0.95
CA TRP A 404 -31.51 0.48 1.50
C TRP A 404 -32.70 0.81 0.61
N ASN A 405 -33.90 0.84 1.19
CA ASN A 405 -35.13 1.30 0.52
C ASN A 405 -35.39 0.61 -0.84
N SER A 406 -35.20 -0.71 -0.90
CA SER A 406 -35.36 -1.52 -2.11
C SER A 406 -35.72 -2.97 -1.75
N PRO A 407 -36.36 -3.71 -2.64
CA PRO A 407 -36.65 -5.13 -2.45
C PRO A 407 -35.35 -5.94 -2.32
N ALA A 408 -35.22 -6.80 -1.29
CA ALA A 408 -33.94 -7.43 -0.99
C ALA A 408 -33.48 -8.46 -2.03
N SER A 409 -34.39 -9.20 -2.66
CA SER A 409 -34.03 -10.20 -3.67
C SER A 409 -33.48 -9.54 -4.94
N GLN A 410 -34.21 -8.58 -5.53
CA GLN A 410 -33.76 -7.85 -6.72
C GLN A 410 -32.58 -6.93 -6.41
N GLY A 411 -32.60 -6.25 -5.25
CA GLY A 411 -31.48 -5.43 -4.79
C GLY A 411 -30.22 -6.25 -4.53
N GLY A 412 -30.34 -7.47 -3.98
CA GLY A 412 -29.21 -8.33 -3.64
C GLY A 412 -28.52 -8.91 -4.88
N ILE A 413 -29.28 -9.27 -5.92
CA ILE A 413 -28.71 -9.75 -7.17
C ILE A 413 -28.13 -8.62 -8.03
N GLY A 414 -28.56 -7.36 -7.83
CA GLY A 414 -27.93 -6.15 -8.36
C GLY A 414 -28.54 -5.61 -9.67
N ASP A 415 -28.05 -4.43 -10.08
CA ASP A 415 -28.34 -3.67 -11.33
C ASP A 415 -29.80 -3.19 -11.55
N MET A 416 -30.81 -3.84 -10.95
CA MET A 416 -32.22 -3.48 -11.16
C MET A 416 -32.70 -2.31 -10.29
N TYR A 417 -32.31 -2.30 -9.01
CA TYR A 417 -32.72 -1.29 -8.03
C TYR A 417 -31.53 -0.51 -7.44
N ASN A 418 -30.31 -1.00 -7.66
CA ASN A 418 -29.08 -0.40 -7.16
C ASN A 418 -27.92 -0.72 -8.11
N ALA A 419 -26.74 -0.16 -7.82
CA ALA A 419 -25.55 -0.31 -8.63
C ALA A 419 -24.67 -1.52 -8.26
N PHE A 420 -25.19 -2.50 -7.50
CA PHE A 420 -24.44 -3.74 -7.27
C PHE A 420 -24.28 -4.51 -8.58
N LEU A 421 -23.17 -5.24 -8.73
CA LEU A 421 -22.92 -6.04 -9.93
C LEU A 421 -24.01 -7.12 -10.10
N PRO A 422 -24.60 -7.29 -11.30
CA PRO A 422 -25.63 -8.29 -11.52
C PRO A 422 -25.04 -9.70 -11.41
N SER A 423 -25.58 -10.52 -10.51
CA SER A 423 -25.06 -11.88 -10.26
C SER A 423 -26.10 -12.82 -9.68
N LEU A 424 -25.96 -14.10 -10.01
CA LEU A 424 -26.70 -15.21 -9.39
C LEU A 424 -25.78 -16.08 -8.51
N THR A 425 -24.61 -15.56 -8.16
CA THR A 425 -23.66 -16.18 -7.23
C THR A 425 -23.16 -15.09 -6.28
N LEU A 426 -23.78 -15.03 -5.10
CA LEU A 426 -23.58 -13.95 -4.13
C LEU A 426 -22.58 -14.40 -3.07
N GLY A 427 -21.34 -13.93 -3.15
CA GLY A 427 -20.28 -14.30 -2.21
C GLY A 427 -20.51 -13.68 -0.83
N CYS A 428 -20.42 -14.46 0.24
CA CYS A 428 -20.68 -14.03 1.61
C CYS A 428 -19.43 -13.60 2.40
N GLY A 429 -18.28 -13.48 1.75
CA GLY A 429 -17.02 -13.08 2.38
C GLY A 429 -16.59 -14.00 3.52
N SER A 430 -15.66 -13.50 4.34
CA SER A 430 -15.14 -14.25 5.48
C SER A 430 -16.21 -14.62 6.52
N TYR A 431 -17.26 -13.79 6.66
CA TYR A 431 -18.41 -14.08 7.54
C TYR A 431 -19.11 -15.39 7.15
N GLY A 432 -19.37 -15.59 5.85
CA GLY A 432 -19.98 -16.81 5.32
C GLY A 432 -18.96 -17.89 4.94
N ARG A 433 -17.69 -17.77 5.36
CA ARG A 433 -16.58 -18.68 4.99
C ARG A 433 -16.38 -18.81 3.48
N ASN A 434 -16.49 -17.69 2.75
CA ASN A 434 -16.20 -17.60 1.33
C ASN A 434 -14.94 -16.75 1.08
N SER A 435 -14.28 -17.01 -0.05
CA SER A 435 -13.09 -16.31 -0.54
C SER A 435 -13.40 -14.93 -1.12
N VAL A 436 -14.67 -14.65 -1.44
CA VAL A 436 -15.12 -13.39 -2.05
C VAL A 436 -16.35 -12.85 -1.35
N SER A 437 -16.40 -11.52 -1.21
CA SER A 437 -17.48 -10.76 -0.55
C SER A 437 -18.16 -9.81 -1.53
N ASN A 438 -18.36 -10.23 -2.76
CA ASN A 438 -19.04 -9.45 -3.77
C ASN A 438 -19.99 -10.33 -4.58
N ASN A 439 -20.80 -9.69 -5.41
CA ASN A 439 -21.53 -10.37 -6.46
C ASN A 439 -20.51 -10.85 -7.50
N ILE A 440 -20.41 -12.16 -7.69
CA ILE A 440 -19.40 -12.74 -8.58
C ILE A 440 -19.64 -12.27 -10.00
N SER A 441 -18.57 -11.88 -10.69
CA SER A 441 -18.58 -11.40 -12.07
C SER A 441 -17.37 -11.92 -12.85
N ALA A 442 -17.23 -11.48 -14.10
CA ALA A 442 -16.16 -11.92 -15.00
C ALA A 442 -14.75 -11.68 -14.43
N VAL A 443 -14.52 -10.60 -13.66
CA VAL A 443 -13.18 -10.31 -13.11
C VAL A 443 -12.69 -11.38 -12.13
N ASN A 444 -13.60 -12.15 -11.52
CA ASN A 444 -13.26 -13.23 -10.61
C ASN A 444 -12.75 -14.49 -11.33
N LEU A 445 -12.84 -14.53 -12.67
CA LEU A 445 -12.44 -15.65 -13.51
C LEU A 445 -11.20 -15.33 -14.36
N LEU A 446 -10.42 -14.33 -13.94
CA LEU A 446 -9.17 -13.94 -14.59
C LEU A 446 -8.00 -13.94 -13.61
N ASN A 447 -6.83 -14.35 -14.09
CA ASN A 447 -5.55 -14.01 -13.50
C ASN A 447 -5.07 -12.68 -14.11
N ILE A 448 -4.62 -11.74 -13.27
CA ILE A 448 -4.03 -10.47 -13.74
C ILE A 448 -2.51 -10.57 -13.61
N LYS A 449 -1.83 -10.73 -14.75
CA LYS A 449 -0.37 -10.67 -14.83
C LYS A 449 0.05 -9.19 -14.84
N ARG A 450 1.06 -8.84 -14.04
CA ARG A 450 1.57 -7.46 -13.96
C ARG A 450 3.01 -7.40 -14.47
N ILE A 451 3.25 -6.59 -15.49
CA ILE A 451 4.58 -6.23 -15.97
C ILE A 451 4.97 -4.93 -15.29
N GLY A 452 6.10 -4.93 -14.57
CA GLY A 452 6.65 -3.74 -13.92
C GLY A 452 7.91 -3.25 -14.64
N ARG A 453 7.88 -2.03 -15.16
CA ARG A 453 9.05 -1.34 -15.72
C ARG A 453 10.01 -0.91 -14.60
N ARG A 454 11.32 -0.97 -14.83
CA ARG A 454 12.30 -0.27 -13.97
C ARG A 454 11.98 1.22 -13.98
N ASN A 455 11.71 1.78 -12.80
CA ASN A 455 11.55 3.22 -12.61
C ASN A 455 12.63 3.73 -11.67
N ASN A 456 13.09 4.95 -11.92
CA ASN A 456 13.97 5.66 -11.01
C ASN A 456 13.16 6.25 -9.86
N ASN A 457 13.74 6.24 -8.66
CA ASN A 457 13.20 7.07 -7.58
C ASN A 457 13.30 8.54 -7.99
N LEU A 458 12.28 9.34 -7.70
CA LEU A 458 12.40 10.79 -7.88
C LEU A 458 13.48 11.29 -6.92
N GLN A 459 14.46 12.00 -7.48
CA GLN A 459 15.48 12.68 -6.71
C GLN A 459 15.06 14.15 -6.54
N TRP A 460 15.32 14.71 -5.37
CA TRP A 460 15.11 16.12 -5.09
C TRP A 460 16.47 16.79 -4.93
N PHE A 461 16.62 17.97 -5.53
CA PHE A 461 17.78 18.83 -5.32
C PHE A 461 17.31 20.04 -4.52
N LYS A 462 17.67 20.10 -3.23
CA LYS A 462 17.23 21.15 -2.31
C LYS A 462 18.42 21.82 -1.65
N VAL A 463 18.47 23.13 -1.80
CA VAL A 463 19.44 24.05 -1.17
C VAL A 463 18.66 25.20 -0.52
N PRO A 464 19.28 26.02 0.35
CA PRO A 464 18.62 27.20 0.88
C PRO A 464 18.07 28.09 -0.22
N SER A 465 16.91 28.71 0.04
CA SER A 465 16.25 29.59 -0.94
C SER A 465 17.10 30.82 -1.32
N LYS A 466 18.04 31.20 -0.45
CA LYS A 466 18.93 32.36 -0.61
C LYS A 466 20.32 32.00 -0.10
N ILE A 467 21.33 32.21 -0.94
CA ILE A 467 22.74 32.07 -0.60
C ILE A 467 23.40 33.40 -0.95
N TYR A 468 23.88 34.12 0.06
CA TYR A 468 24.65 35.35 -0.11
C TYR A 468 26.13 35.02 0.05
N PHE A 469 26.96 35.49 -0.86
CA PHE A 469 28.41 35.31 -0.83
C PHE A 469 29.08 36.65 -1.20
N GLU A 470 30.41 36.70 -1.21
CA GLU A 470 31.30 37.89 -1.31
C GLU A 470 31.77 38.44 0.05
N PRO A 471 32.94 39.11 0.11
CA PRO A 471 33.40 39.81 1.30
C PRO A 471 32.34 40.75 1.89
N TYR A 472 32.13 40.65 3.21
CA TYR A 472 31.13 41.42 3.96
C TYR A 472 29.67 41.08 3.63
N ALA A 473 29.39 39.89 3.10
CA ALA A 473 28.03 39.40 2.83
C ALA A 473 27.11 39.43 4.07
N ILE A 474 27.66 39.38 5.30
CA ILE A 474 26.88 39.56 6.53
C ILE A 474 26.04 40.85 6.56
N ARG A 475 26.41 41.86 5.75
CA ARG A 475 25.62 43.10 5.56
C ARG A 475 24.17 42.83 5.16
N TYR A 476 23.87 41.70 4.52
CA TYR A 476 22.50 41.33 4.15
C TYR A 476 21.56 41.31 5.36
N LEU A 477 22.06 40.96 6.55
CA LEU A 477 21.29 40.98 7.80
C LEU A 477 20.69 42.36 8.11
N SER A 478 21.25 43.47 7.59
CA SER A 478 20.68 44.82 7.73
C SER A 478 19.42 45.04 6.86
N SER A 479 19.28 44.26 5.80
CA SER A 479 18.22 44.39 4.78
C SER A 479 17.22 43.22 4.78
N MET A 480 17.52 42.13 5.49
CA MET A 480 16.64 40.96 5.57
C MET A 480 15.26 41.36 6.13
N PRO A 481 14.13 41.02 5.47
CA PRO A 481 12.80 41.42 5.92
C PRO A 481 12.39 40.70 7.20
N ASP A 482 11.52 41.31 8.02
CA ASP A 482 10.84 40.71 9.19
C ASP A 482 11.78 40.13 10.26
N VAL A 483 12.85 40.85 10.60
CA VAL A 483 13.80 40.49 11.67
C VAL A 483 13.57 41.41 12.86
N HIS A 484 13.11 40.86 13.99
CA HIS A 484 12.82 41.63 15.21
C HIS A 484 13.47 41.03 16.47
N ARG A 485 13.44 39.71 16.61
CA ARG A 485 13.96 38.95 17.75
C ARG A 485 14.91 37.87 17.24
N VAL A 486 16.19 38.04 17.51
CA VAL A 486 17.24 37.17 16.99
C VAL A 486 17.85 36.36 18.14
N THR A 487 17.95 35.05 17.96
CA THR A 487 18.83 34.22 18.78
C THR A 487 20.06 33.85 17.96
N ILE A 488 21.25 34.23 18.42
CA ILE A 488 22.53 33.82 17.84
C ILE A 488 22.99 32.56 18.56
N VAL A 489 23.18 31.47 17.81
CA VAL A 489 23.70 30.19 18.30
C VAL A 489 25.14 30.05 17.79
N THR A 490 26.09 29.88 18.71
CA THR A 490 27.52 29.92 18.42
C THR A 490 28.33 29.19 19.51
N ASP A 491 29.66 29.27 19.43
CA ASP A 491 30.58 28.79 20.46
C ASP A 491 31.38 29.94 21.10
N GLU A 492 31.95 29.68 22.28
CA GLU A 492 32.74 30.66 23.04
C GLU A 492 33.92 31.24 22.24
N THR A 493 34.47 30.49 21.28
CA THR A 493 35.59 30.95 20.46
C THR A 493 35.13 32.04 19.49
N MET A 494 33.98 31.88 18.86
CA MET A 494 33.42 32.90 17.96
C MET A 494 33.08 34.20 18.69
N THR A 495 32.58 34.10 19.93
CA THR A 495 32.38 35.25 20.82
C THR A 495 33.71 35.94 21.11
N ARG A 496 34.74 35.19 21.57
CA ARG A 496 36.06 35.77 21.89
C ARG A 496 36.78 36.39 20.69
N LEU A 497 36.55 35.87 19.48
CA LEU A 497 37.11 36.42 18.24
C LEU A 497 36.38 37.70 17.75
N GLY A 498 35.31 38.11 18.42
CA GLY A 498 34.58 39.33 18.09
C GLY A 498 33.56 39.18 16.97
N PHE A 499 33.22 37.95 16.55
CA PHE A 499 32.33 37.72 15.42
C PHE A 499 30.86 37.94 15.77
N VAL A 500 30.46 37.62 17.00
CA VAL A 500 29.12 37.90 17.52
C VAL A 500 28.86 39.40 17.51
N GLU A 501 29.81 40.21 17.95
CA GLU A 501 29.71 41.68 17.96
C GLU A 501 29.66 42.27 16.55
N ARG A 502 30.33 41.64 15.57
CA ARG A 502 30.21 42.05 14.16
C ARG A 502 28.80 41.81 13.64
N VAL A 503 28.23 40.64 13.91
CA VAL A 503 26.84 40.31 13.52
C VAL A 503 25.85 41.22 14.22
N ASP A 504 25.98 41.41 15.54
CA ASP A 504 25.12 42.32 16.30
C ASP A 504 25.21 43.75 15.77
N ARG A 505 26.41 44.27 15.48
CA ARG A 505 26.56 45.61 14.89
C ARG A 505 25.79 45.78 13.57
N VAL A 506 25.79 44.76 12.70
CA VAL A 506 25.01 44.80 11.47
C VAL A 506 23.51 44.76 11.77
N LEU A 507 23.07 43.95 12.73
CA LEU A 507 21.66 43.90 13.15
C LEU A 507 21.20 45.24 13.77
N GLN A 508 22.04 45.89 14.58
CA GLN A 508 21.75 47.19 15.18
C GLN A 508 21.80 48.36 14.18
N SER A 509 22.37 48.16 12.98
CA SER A 509 22.33 49.18 11.90
C SER A 509 20.96 49.29 11.20
N ARG A 510 20.02 48.40 11.54
CA ARG A 510 18.68 48.36 10.96
C ARG A 510 17.83 49.55 11.43
N PRO A 511 16.89 50.05 10.59
CA PRO A 511 15.97 51.10 11.01
C PRO A 511 15.06 50.69 12.18
N ASN A 512 14.68 49.41 12.23
CA ASN A 512 13.89 48.84 13.31
C ASN A 512 14.81 48.22 14.36
N ARG A 513 14.51 48.46 15.65
CA ARG A 513 15.26 47.88 16.77
C ARG A 513 15.15 46.36 16.75
N VAL A 514 16.30 45.67 16.80
CA VAL A 514 16.40 44.22 16.94
C VAL A 514 16.84 43.86 18.35
N VAL A 515 16.12 42.94 18.99
CA VAL A 515 16.51 42.36 20.29
C VAL A 515 17.28 41.08 20.03
N VAL A 516 18.46 40.94 20.65
CA VAL A 516 19.35 39.80 20.45
C VAL A 516 19.51 39.00 21.74
N GLN A 517 19.41 37.68 21.63
CA GLN A 517 19.81 36.68 22.63
C GLN A 517 21.00 35.90 22.07
N ILE A 518 21.98 35.60 22.92
CA ILE A 518 23.16 34.81 22.54
C ILE A 518 23.12 33.47 23.28
N ILE A 519 23.40 32.40 22.56
CA ILE A 519 23.66 31.05 23.07
C ILE A 519 25.04 30.67 22.52
N ASP A 520 26.09 30.84 23.33
CA ASP A 520 27.49 30.62 22.94
C ASP A 520 28.16 29.43 23.65
N GLU A 521 27.35 28.59 24.30
CA GLU A 521 27.80 27.40 25.03
C GLU A 521 27.81 26.13 24.16
N VAL A 522 27.75 26.25 22.82
CA VAL A 522 27.77 25.08 21.94
C VAL A 522 29.18 24.48 21.89
N GLU A 523 29.31 23.26 22.39
CA GLU A 523 30.54 22.48 22.32
C GLU A 523 30.77 21.84 20.94
N PRO A 524 32.02 21.55 20.55
CA PRO A 524 32.30 20.65 19.43
C PRO A 524 31.57 19.32 19.61
N GLU A 525 30.96 18.80 18.53
CA GLU A 525 30.14 17.58 18.54
C GLU A 525 28.97 17.68 19.54
N PRO A 526 27.98 18.57 19.27
CA PRO A 526 27.04 19.06 20.26
C PRO A 526 26.18 17.95 20.88
N ARG A 527 25.85 18.12 22.16
CA ARG A 527 24.98 17.22 22.94
C ARG A 527 23.51 17.54 22.77
N MET A 528 22.70 16.49 22.94
CA MET A 528 21.25 16.65 23.10
C MET A 528 20.88 17.58 24.26
N THR A 529 21.62 17.54 25.37
CA THR A 529 21.36 18.42 26.53
C THR A 529 21.52 19.89 26.19
N THR A 530 22.56 20.25 25.44
CA THR A 530 22.82 21.61 24.98
C THR A 530 21.71 22.07 24.04
N VAL A 531 21.28 21.20 23.12
CA VAL A 531 20.15 21.46 22.21
C VAL A 531 18.84 21.69 22.96
N GLU A 532 18.53 20.87 23.97
CA GLU A 532 17.30 21.00 24.75
C GLU A 532 17.26 22.31 25.54
N GLN A 533 18.36 22.67 26.19
CA GLN A 533 18.52 23.93 26.92
C GLN A 533 18.42 25.14 25.98
N GLY A 534 19.11 25.10 24.84
CA GLY A 534 19.04 26.16 23.84
C GLY A 534 17.63 26.33 23.26
N ALA A 535 16.92 25.23 22.99
CA ALA A 535 15.53 25.27 22.54
C ALA A 535 14.60 25.84 23.63
N GLU A 536 14.86 25.60 24.91
CA GLU A 536 14.10 26.18 26.02
C GLU A 536 14.33 27.69 26.16
N LEU A 537 15.56 28.14 26.00
CA LEU A 537 15.91 29.56 25.92
C LEU A 537 15.19 30.23 24.74
N MET A 538 15.16 29.59 23.58
CA MET A 538 14.42 30.07 22.41
C MET A 538 12.90 30.08 22.66
N ARG A 539 12.32 29.10 23.34
CA ARG A 539 10.88 29.11 23.68
C ARG A 539 10.51 30.28 24.59
N SER A 540 11.39 30.61 25.53
CA SER A 540 11.20 31.75 26.43
C SER A 540 11.38 33.08 25.70
N PHE A 541 12.40 33.17 24.83
CA PHE A 541 12.72 34.39 24.09
C PHE A 541 11.81 34.62 22.87
N LYS A 542 11.28 33.56 22.26
CA LYS A 542 10.48 33.58 21.03
C LYS A 542 11.16 34.34 19.87
N PRO A 543 12.31 33.88 19.37
CA PRO A 543 12.95 34.49 18.21
C PRO A 543 12.11 34.28 16.95
N ASP A 544 12.13 35.26 16.03
CA ASP A 544 11.65 35.11 14.65
C ASP A 544 12.79 34.74 13.68
N THR A 545 14.03 34.85 14.15
CA THR A 545 15.24 34.57 13.38
C THR A 545 16.27 33.89 14.28
N ILE A 546 16.79 32.75 13.85
CA ILE A 546 17.90 32.04 14.49
C ILE A 546 19.12 32.20 13.57
N ILE A 547 20.21 32.73 14.10
CA ILE A 547 21.48 32.86 13.37
C ILE A 547 22.46 31.84 13.93
N ALA A 548 22.80 30.83 13.15
CA ALA A 548 23.88 29.91 13.46
C ALA A 548 25.20 30.48 12.92
N LEU A 549 26.07 30.94 13.84
CA LEU A 549 27.37 31.53 13.51
C LEU A 549 28.47 30.59 14.01
N GLY A 550 29.24 29.99 13.12
CA GLY A 550 30.32 29.09 13.54
C GLY A 550 30.65 28.01 12.51
N GLY A 551 31.30 26.95 12.96
CA GLY A 551 31.50 25.73 12.16
C GLY A 551 30.30 24.78 12.20
N GLY A 552 30.47 23.55 11.70
CA GLY A 552 29.41 22.54 11.64
C GLY A 552 28.70 22.28 12.97
N SER A 553 29.42 22.21 14.09
CA SER A 553 28.82 21.96 15.42
C SER A 553 27.81 23.03 15.82
N ALA A 554 28.10 24.31 15.60
CA ALA A 554 27.16 25.40 15.90
C ALA A 554 25.91 25.34 15.00
N MET A 555 26.09 25.03 13.72
CA MET A 555 24.98 24.91 12.76
C MET A 555 24.11 23.68 13.01
N ASP A 556 24.71 22.54 13.34
CA ASP A 556 23.99 21.30 13.65
C ASP A 556 23.17 21.47 14.93
N ALA A 557 23.76 22.05 15.98
CA ALA A 557 23.04 22.39 17.20
C ALA A 557 21.86 23.34 16.90
N ALA A 558 22.09 24.39 16.11
CA ALA A 558 21.05 25.36 15.76
C ALA A 558 19.89 24.74 14.96
N LYS A 559 20.17 23.82 14.02
CA LYS A 559 19.13 23.09 13.26
C LYS A 559 18.22 22.29 14.16
N VAL A 560 18.79 21.57 15.14
CA VAL A 560 17.99 20.75 16.06
C VAL A 560 17.29 21.62 17.12
N MET A 561 17.93 22.70 17.58
CA MET A 561 17.28 23.70 18.43
C MET A 561 16.08 24.34 17.73
N TRP A 562 16.23 24.69 16.45
CA TRP A 562 15.14 25.22 15.61
C TRP A 562 13.98 24.25 15.51
N LEU A 563 14.25 22.98 15.21
CA LEU A 563 13.24 21.92 15.18
C LEU A 563 12.50 21.79 16.52
N LYS A 564 13.22 21.73 17.65
CA LYS A 564 12.61 21.60 18.99
C LYS A 564 11.95 22.88 19.50
N TYR A 565 12.27 24.04 18.92
CA TYR A 565 11.59 25.30 19.17
C TYR A 565 10.25 25.39 18.42
N GLU A 566 10.22 24.97 17.15
CA GLU A 566 8.99 24.95 16.36
C GLU A 566 8.06 23.82 16.81
N HIS A 567 8.59 22.63 17.05
CA HIS A 567 7.84 21.42 17.38
C HIS A 567 8.40 20.72 18.62
N PRO A 568 8.11 21.22 19.84
CA PRO A 568 8.59 20.62 21.08
C PRO A 568 8.10 19.18 21.29
N GLU A 569 6.93 18.83 20.73
CA GLU A 569 6.27 17.53 20.84
C GLU A 569 7.02 16.38 20.17
N VAL A 570 7.95 16.66 19.26
CA VAL A 570 8.62 15.58 18.51
C VAL A 570 9.66 14.88 19.37
N ASP A 571 9.59 13.56 19.43
CA ASP A 571 10.60 12.71 20.05
C ASP A 571 11.83 12.60 19.14
N PHE A 572 13.01 12.86 19.72
CA PHE A 572 14.27 12.75 19.00
C PHE A 572 14.61 11.28 18.66
N GLY A 573 14.06 10.30 19.39
CA GLY A 573 14.21 8.88 19.08
C GLY A 573 13.72 8.53 17.66
N ASP A 574 12.52 9.00 17.31
CA ASP A 574 11.88 8.73 16.02
C ASP A 574 12.60 9.39 14.83
N MET A 575 13.36 10.45 15.09
CA MET A 575 14.07 11.22 14.06
C MET A 575 15.34 10.54 13.55
N ARG A 576 15.89 9.58 14.33
CA ARG A 576 17.14 8.85 14.06
C ARG A 576 16.95 7.69 13.08
N GLU A 577 15.73 7.45 12.61
CA GLU A 577 15.39 6.33 11.74
C GLU A 577 16.10 6.43 10.38
N LYS A 578 16.69 5.29 9.97
CA LYS A 578 17.43 5.15 8.71
C LYS A 578 16.48 5.04 7.52
N PHE A 579 16.99 5.38 6.34
CA PHE A 579 16.21 5.26 5.12
C PHE A 579 17.07 4.97 3.89
N PHE A 580 16.46 4.28 2.93
CA PHE A 580 16.96 4.16 1.55
C PHE A 580 16.42 5.29 0.65
N ASP A 581 15.20 5.76 0.89
CA ASP A 581 14.58 6.89 0.21
C ASP A 581 14.04 7.84 1.27
N ILE A 582 14.55 9.08 1.31
CA ILE A 582 14.19 10.12 2.28
C ILE A 582 12.69 10.42 2.30
N ARG A 583 11.95 10.05 1.24
CA ARG A 583 10.50 10.24 1.11
C ARG A 583 9.67 9.06 1.61
N LYS A 584 10.28 7.90 1.87
CA LYS A 584 9.58 6.66 2.28
C LYS A 584 9.87 6.31 3.75
N ARG A 585 10.19 7.31 4.57
CA ARG A 585 10.48 7.14 5.99
C ARG A 585 9.23 6.70 6.76
N ALA A 586 9.43 5.90 7.80
CA ALA A 586 8.37 5.54 8.73
C ALA A 586 7.86 6.76 9.53
N PHE A 587 8.76 7.70 9.81
CA PHE A 587 8.46 8.97 10.48
C PHE A 587 8.64 10.15 9.51
N ARG A 588 7.71 11.13 9.55
CA ARG A 588 7.75 12.34 8.71
C ARG A 588 8.10 13.55 9.57
N PHE A 589 9.16 14.26 9.19
CA PHE A 589 9.51 15.52 9.86
C PHE A 589 8.40 16.55 9.67
N PRO A 590 8.11 17.36 10.71
CA PRO A 590 7.18 18.47 10.58
C PRO A 590 7.76 19.56 9.67
N THR A 591 6.88 20.45 9.20
CA THR A 591 7.32 21.58 8.37
C THR A 591 7.94 22.65 9.27
N LEU A 592 9.15 23.10 8.96
CA LEU A 592 9.83 24.16 9.71
C LEU A 592 9.73 25.51 8.99
N GLY A 593 9.85 26.59 9.77
CA GLY A 593 9.86 27.97 9.28
C GLY A 593 8.61 28.77 9.61
N GLU A 594 7.71 28.22 10.43
CA GLU A 594 6.48 28.91 10.84
C GLU A 594 6.75 29.92 11.95
N LYS A 595 7.65 29.61 12.89
CA LYS A 595 7.97 30.49 14.02
C LYS A 595 9.24 31.29 13.79
N ALA A 596 10.28 30.67 13.24
CA ALA A 596 11.57 31.31 13.03
C ALA A 596 12.22 30.88 11.71
N ARG A 597 13.03 31.76 11.14
CA ARG A 597 13.91 31.42 10.01
C ARG A 597 15.31 31.08 10.52
N LEU A 598 15.91 30.04 9.95
CA LEU A 598 17.31 29.68 10.23
C LEU A 598 18.23 30.33 9.20
N VAL A 599 19.19 31.13 9.69
CA VAL A 599 20.27 31.74 8.91
C VAL A 599 21.59 31.10 9.34
N CYS A 600 22.30 30.47 8.40
CA CYS A 600 23.60 29.87 8.69
C CYS A 600 24.74 30.74 8.12
N ILE A 601 25.76 30.99 8.94
CA ILE A 601 26.93 31.80 8.62
C ILE A 601 28.17 30.99 8.98
N PRO A 602 28.79 30.27 8.02
CA PRO A 602 29.95 29.44 8.29
C PRO A 602 31.19 30.29 8.60
N THR A 603 31.96 29.87 9.60
CA THR A 603 33.27 30.46 9.94
C THR A 603 34.44 29.53 9.64
N THR A 604 34.16 28.37 9.03
CA THR A 604 35.15 27.41 8.50
C THR A 604 34.79 27.04 7.06
N SER A 605 35.78 26.61 6.26
CA SER A 605 35.60 26.28 4.85
C SER A 605 35.64 24.77 4.62
N GLY A 606 34.75 24.02 5.29
CA GLY A 606 34.73 22.54 5.20
C GLY A 606 33.35 21.92 5.17
N THR A 607 32.53 22.18 6.20
CA THR A 607 31.37 21.35 6.53
C THR A 607 30.20 21.43 5.54
N GLY A 608 30.02 22.57 4.85
CA GLY A 608 28.85 22.81 3.98
C GLY A 608 27.50 22.82 4.73
N ALA A 609 27.50 22.77 6.07
CA ALA A 609 26.33 22.70 6.92
C ALA A 609 25.36 23.88 6.72
N GLU A 610 25.84 25.00 6.18
CA GLU A 610 25.03 26.17 5.86
C GLU A 610 24.05 25.96 4.70
N VAL A 611 24.28 24.92 3.86
CA VAL A 611 23.42 24.59 2.71
C VAL A 611 22.82 23.19 2.75
N THR A 612 23.18 22.36 3.73
CA THR A 612 22.76 20.95 3.77
C THR A 612 21.58 20.69 4.71
N PRO A 613 20.79 19.62 4.45
CA PRO A 613 19.71 19.16 5.33
C PRO A 613 20.18 18.29 6.50
N PHE A 614 21.48 18.23 6.79
CA PHE A 614 22.05 17.34 7.79
C PHE A 614 22.33 18.05 9.11
N ALA A 615 22.20 17.32 10.22
CA ALA A 615 22.69 17.74 11.52
C ALA A 615 23.20 16.52 12.30
N VAL A 616 24.37 16.61 12.93
CA VAL A 616 24.93 15.52 13.74
C VAL A 616 24.87 15.89 15.22
N ILE A 617 24.21 15.04 16.02
CA ILE A 617 24.16 15.20 17.47
C ILE A 617 24.75 13.99 18.17
N THR A 618 25.57 14.22 19.20
CA THR A 618 26.25 13.17 19.96
C THR A 618 25.46 12.78 21.21
N ASP A 619 25.27 11.48 21.42
CA ASP A 619 24.78 10.93 22.69
C ASP A 619 25.96 10.42 23.53
N HIS A 620 26.37 11.22 24.51
CA HIS A 620 27.50 10.88 25.37
C HIS A 620 27.24 9.71 26.33
N ARG A 621 25.98 9.27 26.53
CA ARG A 621 25.71 8.07 27.32
C ARG A 621 26.13 6.81 26.58
N THR A 622 26.03 6.82 25.25
CA THR A 622 26.38 5.68 24.38
C THR A 622 27.64 5.91 23.56
N GLY A 623 28.13 7.14 23.48
CA GLY A 623 29.23 7.56 22.62
C GLY A 623 28.87 7.60 21.12
N LYS A 624 27.60 7.36 20.76
CA LYS A 624 27.15 7.29 19.37
C LYS A 624 26.80 8.69 18.84
N LYS A 625 27.18 8.96 17.59
CA LYS A 625 26.72 10.11 16.81
C LYS A 625 25.45 9.75 16.05
N TYR A 626 24.46 10.63 16.09
CA TYR A 626 23.18 10.46 15.39
C TYR A 626 23.07 11.49 14.27
N PRO A 627 23.30 11.09 13.00
CA PRO A 627 23.04 11.96 11.87
C PRO A 627 21.53 12.07 11.64
N LEU A 628 20.99 13.27 11.77
CA LEU A 628 19.67 13.63 11.27
C LEU A 628 19.78 14.07 9.82
N ALA A 629 18.97 13.48 8.96
CA ALA A 629 18.95 13.76 7.53
C ALA A 629 17.52 13.99 7.05
N ASP A 630 17.10 15.26 6.99
CA ASP A 630 15.79 15.63 6.46
C ASP A 630 15.80 16.99 5.80
N TYR A 631 15.20 17.10 4.61
CA TYR A 631 15.07 18.36 3.89
C TYR A 631 14.30 19.44 4.66
N ALA A 632 13.53 19.10 5.70
CA ALA A 632 12.97 20.08 6.62
C ALA A 632 14.06 20.92 7.33
N LEU A 633 15.23 20.34 7.59
CA LEU A 633 16.37 20.98 8.28
C LEU A 633 17.22 21.87 7.36
N THR A 634 16.89 21.99 6.06
CA THR A 634 17.61 22.89 5.15
C THR A 634 17.46 24.34 5.63
N PRO A 635 18.56 25.09 5.85
CA PRO A 635 18.49 26.47 6.29
C PRO A 635 17.66 27.37 5.35
N SER A 636 17.05 28.42 5.92
CA SER A 636 16.28 29.39 5.14
C SER A 636 17.21 30.28 4.30
N VAL A 637 18.34 30.67 4.87
CA VAL A 637 19.37 31.53 4.27
C VAL A 637 20.76 31.03 4.64
N ALA A 638 21.68 31.03 3.67
CA ALA A 638 23.12 30.88 3.91
C ALA A 638 23.84 32.21 3.61
N ILE A 639 24.81 32.60 4.44
CA ILE A 639 25.65 33.78 4.23
C ILE A 639 27.12 33.37 4.32
N VAL A 640 27.76 33.25 3.16
CA VAL A 640 29.13 32.77 2.95
C VAL A 640 30.08 33.96 2.86
N ASP A 641 30.55 34.46 4.01
CA ASP A 641 31.41 35.65 4.08
C ASP A 641 32.87 35.26 4.33
N PRO A 642 33.78 35.40 3.34
CA PRO A 642 35.17 35.00 3.48
C PRO A 642 35.94 35.82 4.54
N GLN A 643 35.43 36.97 4.97
CA GLN A 643 36.06 37.76 6.03
C GLN A 643 36.00 37.07 7.40
N LEU A 644 35.09 36.11 7.58
CA LEU A 644 34.98 35.32 8.80
C LEU A 644 35.96 34.13 8.84
N THR A 645 36.60 33.80 7.71
CA THR A 645 37.63 32.76 7.62
C THR A 645 39.05 33.32 7.49
N ALA A 646 39.18 34.65 7.36
CA ALA A 646 40.46 35.34 7.13
C ALA A 646 41.52 35.12 8.24
N SER A 647 41.11 34.86 9.47
CA SER A 647 42.01 34.60 10.61
C SER A 647 42.17 33.11 10.96
N LEU A 648 41.61 32.19 10.16
CA LEU A 648 41.71 30.76 10.46
C LEU A 648 43.18 30.29 10.56
N PRO A 649 43.55 29.54 11.62
CA PRO A 649 44.84 28.88 11.72
C PRO A 649 45.09 27.92 10.56
N ALA A 650 46.35 27.75 10.17
CA ALA A 650 46.75 26.91 9.03
C ALA A 650 46.25 25.46 9.18
N ALA A 651 46.38 24.86 10.36
CA ALA A 651 45.91 23.49 10.62
C ALA A 651 44.39 23.33 10.41
N ILE A 652 43.58 24.28 10.88
CA ILE A 652 42.12 24.25 10.70
C ILE A 652 41.75 24.48 9.23
N ALA A 653 42.47 25.38 8.54
CA ALA A 653 42.27 25.61 7.11
C ALA A 653 42.60 24.37 6.26
N ALA A 654 43.66 23.64 6.63
CA ALA A 654 44.04 22.38 5.99
C ALA A 654 43.00 21.29 6.22
N ASP A 655 42.63 21.04 7.48
CA ASP A 655 41.64 20.01 7.83
C ASP A 655 40.28 20.32 7.16
N SER A 656 39.78 21.55 7.26
CA SER A 656 38.50 21.94 6.64
C SER A 656 38.54 21.88 5.10
N GLY A 657 39.66 22.19 4.46
CA GLY A 657 39.81 22.04 3.02
C GLY A 657 39.73 20.59 2.54
N PHE A 658 40.30 19.65 3.30
CA PHE A 658 40.21 18.21 3.01
C PHE A 658 38.81 17.64 3.25
N ASP A 659 38.10 18.19 4.23
CA ASP A 659 36.68 17.90 4.44
C ASP A 659 35.86 18.25 3.19
N ALA A 660 36.00 19.49 2.71
CA ALA A 660 35.36 19.95 1.47
C ALA A 660 35.76 19.13 0.23
N LEU A 661 37.04 18.71 0.13
CA LEU A 661 37.50 17.89 -0.98
C LEU A 661 36.83 16.52 -0.98
N THR A 662 36.76 15.90 0.19
CA THR A 662 36.12 14.60 0.39
C THR A 662 34.64 14.68 0.08
N HIS A 663 33.96 15.73 0.56
CA HIS A 663 32.56 16.00 0.20
C HIS A 663 32.33 15.99 -1.31
N ALA A 664 33.16 16.72 -2.04
CA ALA A 664 33.00 16.86 -3.49
C ALA A 664 33.31 15.54 -4.24
N ILE A 665 34.37 14.83 -3.88
CA ILE A 665 34.73 13.57 -4.54
C ILE A 665 33.68 12.49 -4.26
N GLU A 666 33.27 12.31 -3.00
CA GLU A 666 32.27 11.30 -2.64
C GLU A 666 30.90 11.59 -3.25
N ALA A 667 30.47 12.85 -3.26
CA ALA A 667 29.23 13.25 -3.93
C ALA A 667 29.24 12.92 -5.43
N TYR A 668 30.40 13.06 -6.11
CA TYR A 668 30.52 12.78 -7.55
C TYR A 668 30.47 11.28 -7.89
N VAL A 669 31.03 10.43 -7.01
CA VAL A 669 31.05 8.98 -7.22
C VAL A 669 29.91 8.24 -6.55
N SER A 670 29.09 8.93 -5.76
CA SER A 670 27.92 8.38 -5.07
C SER A 670 26.92 7.71 -6.03
N VAL A 671 26.25 6.65 -5.56
CA VAL A 671 25.13 6.06 -6.30
C VAL A 671 23.93 7.00 -6.42
N TYR A 672 23.84 8.04 -5.58
CA TYR A 672 22.81 9.08 -5.63
C TYR A 672 23.18 10.28 -6.51
N ALA A 673 24.38 10.29 -7.09
CA ALA A 673 24.84 11.36 -7.98
C ALA A 673 23.86 11.61 -9.15
N ASN A 674 23.74 12.87 -9.54
CA ASN A 674 22.89 13.33 -10.62
C ASN A 674 23.47 14.57 -11.30
N ASP A 675 22.91 14.95 -12.44
CA ASP A 675 23.45 16.01 -13.28
C ASP A 675 23.54 17.36 -12.54
N PHE A 676 22.67 17.62 -11.56
CA PHE A 676 22.74 18.84 -10.72
C PHE A 676 23.91 18.78 -9.73
N THR A 677 24.18 17.62 -9.13
CA THR A 677 25.28 17.45 -8.16
C THR A 677 26.64 17.32 -8.84
N ASP A 678 26.67 16.72 -10.03
CA ASP A 678 27.90 16.41 -10.79
C ASP A 678 28.67 17.69 -11.15
N GLY A 679 27.98 18.70 -11.69
CA GLY A 679 28.61 19.98 -12.05
C GLY A 679 29.16 20.74 -10.83
N LEU A 680 28.43 20.68 -9.69
CA LEU A 680 28.85 21.32 -8.44
C LEU A 680 30.08 20.62 -7.86
N ALA A 681 30.06 19.28 -7.79
CA ALA A 681 31.16 18.49 -7.27
C ALA A 681 32.46 18.71 -8.06
N LEU A 682 32.42 18.60 -9.39
CA LEU A 682 33.59 18.85 -10.24
C LEU A 682 34.12 20.28 -10.08
N HIS A 683 33.23 21.28 -10.02
CA HIS A 683 33.66 22.66 -9.81
C HIS A 683 34.35 22.87 -8.46
N ALA A 684 33.80 22.30 -7.39
CA ALA A 684 34.40 22.35 -6.05
C ALA A 684 35.79 21.69 -6.04
N ILE A 685 35.93 20.49 -6.60
CA ILE A 685 37.23 19.80 -6.70
C ILE A 685 38.27 20.68 -7.40
N ARG A 686 37.91 21.27 -8.54
CA ARG A 686 38.81 22.18 -9.29
C ARG A 686 39.24 23.38 -8.45
N LEU A 687 38.30 24.03 -7.76
CA LEU A 687 38.62 25.17 -6.90
C LEU A 687 39.54 24.77 -5.75
N ILE A 688 39.29 23.63 -5.12
CA ILE A 688 40.06 23.16 -3.96
C ILE A 688 41.50 22.85 -4.36
N PHE A 689 41.73 22.06 -5.42
CA PHE A 689 43.08 21.77 -5.91
C PHE A 689 43.85 23.04 -6.31
N ALA A 690 43.17 24.06 -6.86
CA ALA A 690 43.81 25.29 -7.27
C ALA A 690 44.14 26.26 -6.11
N ASN A 691 43.53 26.11 -4.93
CA ASN A 691 43.57 27.15 -3.90
C ASN A 691 43.93 26.66 -2.48
N LEU A 692 43.77 25.37 -2.16
CA LEU A 692 43.95 24.90 -0.79
C LEU A 692 45.37 25.14 -0.26
N GLU A 693 46.40 24.82 -1.04
CA GLU A 693 47.80 25.02 -0.64
C GLU A 693 48.09 26.50 -0.34
N ARG A 694 47.77 27.41 -1.27
CA ARG A 694 47.93 28.87 -1.10
C ARG A 694 47.13 29.42 0.09
N SER A 695 45.93 28.90 0.32
CA SER A 695 45.07 29.29 1.45
C SER A 695 45.70 28.95 2.81
N VAL A 696 46.42 27.83 2.89
CA VAL A 696 47.06 27.32 4.12
C VAL A 696 48.45 27.91 4.31
N VAL A 697 49.32 27.80 3.30
CA VAL A 697 50.75 28.13 3.38
C VAL A 697 50.94 29.65 3.31
N ASP A 698 50.41 30.29 2.26
CA ASP A 698 50.60 31.71 2.01
C ASP A 698 49.57 32.59 2.74
N ARG A 699 48.49 31.97 3.24
CA ARG A 699 47.31 32.65 3.80
C ARG A 699 46.71 33.68 2.84
N ASP A 700 46.78 33.37 1.55
CA ASP A 700 46.29 34.22 0.46
C ASP A 700 44.77 34.45 0.57
N SER A 701 44.35 35.71 0.53
CA SER A 701 42.95 36.10 0.74
C SER A 701 42.03 35.59 -0.34
N ASP A 702 42.48 35.64 -1.60
CA ASP A 702 41.69 35.19 -2.75
C ASP A 702 41.52 33.67 -2.68
N ALA A 703 42.60 32.95 -2.35
CA ALA A 703 42.56 31.50 -2.16
C ALA A 703 41.61 31.09 -1.00
N ARG A 704 41.62 31.83 0.11
CA ARG A 704 40.69 31.60 1.24
C ARG A 704 39.23 31.81 0.84
N GLU A 705 38.95 32.86 0.06
CA GLU A 705 37.62 33.09 -0.48
C GLU A 705 37.18 31.96 -1.43
N ARG A 706 38.06 31.55 -2.36
CA ARG A 706 37.77 30.44 -3.28
C ARG A 706 37.53 29.13 -2.52
N MET A 707 38.28 28.85 -1.46
CA MET A 707 38.05 27.69 -0.59
C MET A 707 36.72 27.77 0.14
N HIS A 708 36.34 28.95 0.64
CA HIS A 708 35.06 29.13 1.32
C HIS A 708 33.87 28.88 0.38
N ASN A 709 33.93 29.43 -0.83
CA ASN A 709 32.94 29.15 -1.87
C ASN A 709 32.93 27.67 -2.30
N ALA A 710 34.11 27.06 -2.44
CA ALA A 710 34.20 25.65 -2.84
C ALA A 710 33.58 24.70 -1.81
N ALA A 711 33.76 24.98 -0.50
CA ALA A 711 33.13 24.22 0.57
C ALA A 711 31.60 24.30 0.51
N THR A 712 31.04 25.48 0.29
CA THR A 712 29.58 25.64 0.10
C THR A 712 29.09 24.91 -1.14
N ILE A 713 29.81 25.00 -2.27
CA ILE A 713 29.45 24.30 -3.51
C ILE A 713 29.47 22.77 -3.31
N ALA A 714 30.48 22.25 -2.61
CA ALA A 714 30.54 20.85 -2.22
C ALA A 714 29.34 20.48 -1.31
N GLY A 715 29.00 21.35 -0.36
CA GLY A 715 27.80 21.29 0.48
C GLY A 715 26.50 21.11 -0.31
N MET A 716 26.30 21.94 -1.34
CA MET A 716 25.14 21.86 -2.21
C MET A 716 25.08 20.51 -2.97
N ALA A 717 26.23 19.96 -3.37
CA ALA A 717 26.30 18.67 -4.05
C ALA A 717 25.93 17.52 -3.09
N PHE A 718 26.64 17.39 -1.96
CA PHE A 718 26.43 16.25 -1.05
C PHE A 718 25.11 16.36 -0.27
N GLY A 719 24.55 17.56 -0.11
CA GLY A 719 23.20 17.77 0.42
C GLY A 719 22.11 16.96 -0.30
N SER A 720 22.35 16.57 -1.56
CA SER A 720 21.46 15.71 -2.35
C SER A 720 22.08 14.37 -2.79
N ALA A 721 23.40 14.31 -3.02
CA ALA A 721 24.11 13.09 -3.42
C ALA A 721 24.59 12.23 -2.23
N PHE A 722 24.52 12.74 -1.00
CA PHE A 722 25.09 12.13 0.20
C PHE A 722 26.61 11.89 0.05
N LEU A 723 27.20 11.24 1.04
CA LEU A 723 28.63 10.98 1.18
C LEU A 723 28.87 9.48 1.27
N GLY A 724 30.10 9.05 1.07
CA GLY A 724 30.47 7.63 0.96
C GLY A 724 31.11 7.06 2.21
N ILE A 725 31.92 6.02 2.02
CA ILE A 725 32.56 5.31 3.14
C ILE A 725 33.69 6.09 3.80
N VAL A 726 34.26 7.14 3.17
CA VAL A 726 35.23 8.00 3.87
C VAL A 726 34.54 8.62 5.08
N HIS A 727 33.40 9.28 4.88
CA HIS A 727 32.65 9.89 5.98
C HIS A 727 32.13 8.86 6.98
N ALA A 728 31.62 7.73 6.49
CA ALA A 728 31.15 6.65 7.37
C ALA A 728 32.25 6.16 8.33
N MET A 729 33.47 5.97 7.82
CA MET A 729 34.63 5.58 8.63
C MET A 729 35.14 6.74 9.49
N SER A 730 35.15 7.96 8.98
CA SER A 730 35.64 9.14 9.70
C SER A 730 34.77 9.54 10.90
N HIS A 731 33.44 9.40 10.81
CA HIS A 731 32.54 9.71 11.93
C HIS A 731 32.87 8.88 13.17
N THR A 732 33.26 7.62 12.97
CA THR A 732 33.50 6.67 14.06
C THR A 732 34.97 6.71 14.53
N ILE A 733 35.95 6.76 13.63
CA ILE A 733 37.38 6.82 13.98
C ILE A 733 37.71 8.15 14.65
N GLY A 734 37.32 9.28 14.05
CA GLY A 734 37.61 10.61 14.59
C GLY A 734 37.01 10.79 15.98
N GLY A 735 35.79 10.28 16.22
CA GLY A 735 35.15 10.30 17.53
C GLY A 735 35.86 9.42 18.58
N THR A 736 36.34 8.24 18.17
CA THR A 736 36.99 7.27 19.08
C THR A 736 38.40 7.69 19.49
N PHE A 737 39.19 8.25 18.56
CA PHE A 737 40.60 8.61 18.79
C PHE A 737 40.83 10.12 18.90
N HIS A 738 39.77 10.91 18.95
CA HIS A 738 39.82 12.37 19.11
C HIS A 738 40.65 13.08 18.03
N ILE A 739 40.52 12.63 16.79
CA ILE A 739 41.19 13.20 15.61
C ILE A 739 40.23 14.16 14.91
N ALA A 740 40.74 15.29 14.43
CA ALA A 740 39.94 16.23 13.65
C ALA A 740 39.30 15.54 12.42
N HIS A 741 38.04 15.88 12.13
CA HIS A 741 37.25 15.19 11.09
C HIS A 741 37.91 15.28 9.71
N GLY A 742 38.24 16.49 9.28
CA GLY A 742 38.93 16.73 8.00
C GLY A 742 40.31 16.06 7.89
N ARG A 743 41.02 15.93 9.00
CA ARG A 743 42.28 15.17 9.06
C ARG A 743 42.05 13.67 8.83
N THR A 744 41.04 13.11 9.49
CA THR A 744 40.62 11.72 9.30
C THR A 744 40.21 11.46 7.85
N ASN A 745 39.44 12.37 7.26
CA ASN A 745 39.06 12.34 5.85
C ASN A 745 40.28 12.34 4.92
N SER A 746 41.27 13.22 5.18
CA SER A 746 42.50 13.32 4.37
C SER A 746 43.34 12.05 4.34
N ILE A 747 43.36 11.28 5.44
CA ILE A 747 44.11 10.04 5.56
C ILE A 747 43.38 8.91 4.81
N LEU A 748 42.05 8.81 4.95
CA LEU A 748 41.26 7.72 4.36
C LEU A 748 40.99 7.88 2.86
N LEU A 749 40.84 9.12 2.38
CA LEU A 749 40.36 9.41 1.02
C LEU A 749 41.20 8.74 -0.10
N PRO A 750 42.56 8.79 -0.10
CA PRO A 750 43.34 8.12 -1.13
C PRO A 750 43.10 6.60 -1.20
N HIS A 751 42.98 5.93 -0.05
CA HIS A 751 42.69 4.49 0.00
C HIS A 751 41.29 4.18 -0.53
N VAL A 752 40.28 5.00 -0.21
CA VAL A 752 38.92 4.81 -0.71
C VAL A 752 38.81 5.09 -2.21
N ILE A 753 39.56 6.05 -2.75
CA ILE A 753 39.65 6.28 -4.20
C ILE A 753 40.17 5.02 -4.90
N ARG A 754 41.26 4.44 -4.41
CA ARG A 754 41.82 3.18 -4.95
C ARG A 754 40.82 2.03 -4.85
N TYR A 755 40.17 1.87 -3.70
CA TYR A 755 39.17 0.83 -3.46
C TYR A 755 37.95 0.93 -4.40
N ASN A 756 37.35 2.13 -4.50
CA ASN A 756 36.23 2.38 -5.41
C ASN A 756 36.68 2.42 -6.88
N GLY A 757 37.97 2.62 -7.16
CA GLY A 757 38.54 2.55 -8.50
C GLY A 757 38.68 1.13 -9.06
N THR A 758 38.41 0.10 -8.26
CA THR A 758 38.43 -1.31 -8.69
C THR A 758 37.04 -1.91 -8.82
N VAL A 759 36.92 -3.03 -9.54
CA VAL A 759 35.65 -3.76 -9.70
C VAL A 759 35.25 -4.39 -8.36
N PRO A 760 34.02 -4.17 -7.87
CA PRO A 760 33.61 -4.66 -6.56
C PRO A 760 33.15 -6.12 -6.59
N SER A 761 33.30 -6.81 -5.47
CA SER A 761 32.70 -8.14 -5.26
C SER A 761 31.18 -8.06 -5.04
N LYS A 762 30.66 -6.91 -4.60
CA LYS A 762 29.25 -6.67 -4.34
C LYS A 762 28.86 -5.23 -4.69
N LEU A 763 27.80 -5.09 -5.47
CA LEU A 763 27.28 -3.79 -5.93
C LEU A 763 26.34 -3.17 -4.89
N SER A 764 26.36 -1.84 -4.80
CA SER A 764 25.34 -1.06 -4.09
C SER A 764 24.05 -1.01 -4.91
N GLY A 765 22.91 -1.21 -4.26
CA GLY A 765 21.61 -1.18 -4.92
C GLY A 765 21.00 0.22 -4.94
N TRP A 766 20.84 0.81 -6.14
CA TRP A 766 20.06 2.03 -6.34
C TRP A 766 19.38 2.03 -7.71
N PRO A 767 18.06 2.31 -7.83
CA PRO A 767 17.34 2.20 -9.11
C PRO A 767 17.94 3.02 -10.26
N LYS A 768 18.59 4.15 -9.98
CA LYS A 768 19.27 4.96 -11.02
C LYS A 768 20.69 4.49 -11.34
N TYR A 769 21.34 3.76 -10.45
CA TYR A 769 22.70 3.27 -10.64
C TYR A 769 22.66 2.00 -11.49
N GLU A 770 22.74 2.15 -12.80
CA GLU A 770 22.57 1.06 -13.78
C GLU A 770 23.80 0.17 -13.92
N ASN A 771 24.98 0.77 -13.84
CA ASN A 771 26.26 0.10 -13.99
C ASN A 771 27.30 0.67 -13.03
N TYR A 772 28.26 -0.16 -12.63
CA TYR A 772 29.39 0.29 -11.83
C TYR A 772 30.29 1.22 -12.66
N ARG A 773 30.43 2.49 -12.23
CA ARG A 773 31.09 3.54 -13.01
C ARG A 773 32.07 4.41 -12.23
N ALA A 774 32.40 4.04 -11.00
CA ALA A 774 33.34 4.81 -10.17
C ALA A 774 34.72 5.01 -10.84
N PRO A 775 35.35 4.02 -11.52
CA PRO A 775 36.63 4.23 -12.20
C PRO A 775 36.57 5.30 -13.31
N GLN A 776 35.48 5.32 -14.08
CA GLN A 776 35.25 6.34 -15.11
C GLN A 776 35.05 7.71 -14.47
N ARG A 777 34.28 7.78 -13.37
CA ARG A 777 34.09 9.03 -12.62
C ARG A 777 35.41 9.58 -12.07
N PHE A 778 36.29 8.73 -11.53
CA PHE A 778 37.63 9.17 -11.13
C PHE A 778 38.49 9.60 -12.33
N THR A 779 38.28 9.00 -13.51
CA THR A 779 38.91 9.43 -14.77
C THR A 779 38.49 10.85 -15.15
N ASP A 780 37.20 11.20 -15.01
CA ASP A 780 36.71 12.55 -15.29
C ASP A 780 37.38 13.59 -14.38
N ILE A 781 37.55 13.26 -13.10
CA ILE A 781 38.23 14.13 -12.13
C ILE A 781 39.71 14.30 -12.53
N ALA A 782 40.40 13.20 -12.83
CA ALA A 782 41.81 13.24 -13.21
C ALA A 782 42.03 14.07 -14.49
N ALA A 783 41.17 13.89 -15.50
CA ALA A 783 41.21 14.66 -16.74
C ALA A 783 40.95 16.16 -16.51
N MET A 784 39.98 16.51 -15.65
CA MET A 784 39.69 17.90 -15.31
C MET A 784 40.86 18.59 -14.60
N LEU A 785 41.65 17.83 -13.83
CA LEU A 785 42.83 18.32 -13.12
C LEU A 785 44.13 18.22 -13.95
N ASP A 786 44.02 17.88 -15.24
CA ASP A 786 45.15 17.68 -16.15
C ASP A 786 46.18 16.64 -15.62
N LEU A 787 45.70 15.62 -14.89
CA LEU A 787 46.56 14.55 -14.38
C LEU A 787 46.86 13.52 -15.49
N PRO A 788 48.12 13.09 -15.65
CA PRO A 788 48.49 12.16 -16.71
C PRO A 788 47.94 10.76 -16.44
N ALA A 789 47.11 10.24 -17.35
CA ALA A 789 46.61 8.87 -17.32
C ALA A 789 46.16 8.42 -18.72
N SER A 790 46.47 7.17 -19.06
CA SER A 790 46.09 6.55 -20.35
C SER A 790 44.84 5.68 -20.24
N ASN A 791 44.44 5.29 -19.03
CA ASN A 791 43.29 4.45 -18.74
C ASN A 791 42.74 4.74 -17.32
N SER A 792 41.58 4.17 -16.98
CA SER A 792 40.95 4.44 -15.68
C SER A 792 41.74 3.97 -14.47
N ALA A 793 42.53 2.90 -14.57
CA ALA A 793 43.34 2.44 -13.45
C ALA A 793 44.48 3.44 -13.16
N GLU A 794 45.16 3.91 -14.21
CA GLU A 794 46.15 4.99 -14.10
C GLU A 794 45.53 6.28 -13.58
N ALA A 795 44.30 6.63 -14.00
CA ALA A 795 43.62 7.83 -13.56
C ALA A 795 43.23 7.79 -12.07
N VAL A 796 42.75 6.63 -11.61
CA VAL A 796 42.46 6.38 -10.18
C VAL A 796 43.72 6.58 -9.34
N GLU A 797 44.84 5.98 -9.76
CA GLU A 797 46.10 6.11 -9.03
C GLU A 797 46.65 7.55 -9.08
N ALA A 798 46.64 8.18 -10.25
CA ALA A 798 47.08 9.56 -10.42
C ALA A 798 46.29 10.53 -9.53
N LEU A 799 44.98 10.32 -9.39
CA LEU A 799 44.12 11.09 -8.50
C LEU A 799 44.43 10.82 -7.03
N ALA A 800 44.52 9.56 -6.60
CA ALA A 800 44.87 9.21 -5.22
C ALA A 800 46.23 9.81 -4.81
N SER A 801 47.24 9.68 -5.67
CA SER A 801 48.55 10.30 -5.52
C SER A 801 48.49 11.84 -5.48
N ALA A 802 47.60 12.48 -6.27
CA ALA A 802 47.43 13.93 -6.24
C ALA A 802 46.84 14.42 -4.91
N VAL A 803 45.88 13.67 -4.35
CA VAL A 803 45.32 13.93 -3.02
C VAL A 803 46.41 13.81 -1.94
N GLU A 804 47.26 12.78 -2.01
CA GLU A 804 48.40 12.61 -1.08
C GLU A 804 49.42 13.74 -1.17
N ARG A 805 49.75 14.19 -2.40
CA ARG A 805 50.64 15.35 -2.60
C ARG A 805 50.05 16.62 -2.00
N LEU A 806 48.76 16.88 -2.25
CA LEU A 806 48.07 18.04 -1.69
C LEU A 806 48.05 17.99 -0.16
N ARG A 807 47.84 16.80 0.43
CA ARG A 807 47.84 16.57 1.88
C ARG A 807 49.19 16.93 2.50
N SER A 808 50.28 16.45 1.89
CA SER A 808 51.64 16.76 2.32
C SER A 808 51.96 18.25 2.18
N ALA A 809 51.49 18.89 1.11
CA ALA A 809 51.73 20.33 0.86
C ALA A 809 51.09 21.25 1.92
N VAL A 810 49.99 20.80 2.54
CA VAL A 810 49.33 21.54 3.64
C VAL A 810 49.72 21.07 5.04
N GLY A 811 50.70 20.16 5.15
CA GLY A 811 51.28 19.73 6.42
C GLY A 811 50.40 18.81 7.26
N ILE A 812 49.55 18.00 6.63
CA ILE A 812 48.80 16.94 7.31
C ILE A 812 49.58 15.61 7.24
N GLU A 813 49.60 14.87 8.35
CA GLU A 813 50.30 13.58 8.48
C GLU A 813 49.72 12.51 7.54
N SER A 814 50.54 11.51 7.20
CA SER A 814 50.20 10.56 6.15
C SER A 814 49.36 9.36 6.61
N SER A 815 49.31 9.10 7.92
CA SER A 815 48.70 7.92 8.51
C SER A 815 48.24 8.16 9.94
N PHE A 816 47.36 7.32 10.48
CA PHE A 816 46.94 7.42 11.89
C PHE A 816 48.09 7.16 12.87
N ALA A 817 49.09 6.35 12.48
CA ALA A 817 50.30 6.15 13.29
C ALA A 817 51.11 7.46 13.43
N GLU A 818 51.27 8.22 12.35
CA GLU A 818 51.99 9.51 12.38
C GLU A 818 51.25 10.60 13.14
N VAL A 819 49.91 10.55 13.17
CA VAL A 819 49.08 11.41 14.03
C VAL A 819 49.27 11.09 15.52
N GLY A 820 49.83 9.92 15.85
CA GLY A 820 50.13 9.50 17.23
C GLY A 820 49.06 8.61 17.88
N VAL A 821 48.22 7.95 17.08
CA VAL A 821 47.23 6.97 17.60
C VAL A 821 47.95 5.69 18.04
N ASP A 822 47.61 5.15 19.22
CA ASP A 822 48.17 3.89 19.71
C ASP A 822 47.72 2.69 18.86
N GLU A 823 48.68 1.90 18.39
CA GLU A 823 48.45 0.76 17.48
C GLU A 823 47.52 -0.28 18.08
N LYS A 824 47.78 -0.64 19.34
CA LYS A 824 47.05 -1.70 20.03
C LYS A 824 45.60 -1.27 20.26
N ALA A 825 45.38 -0.01 20.66
CA ALA A 825 44.06 0.57 20.81
C ALA A 825 43.32 0.64 19.47
N PHE A 826 44.00 1.04 18.39
CA PHE A 826 43.41 1.12 17.05
C PHE A 826 42.94 -0.25 16.53
N LEU A 827 43.84 -1.24 16.55
CA LEU A 827 43.53 -2.60 16.09
C LEU A 827 42.44 -3.27 16.94
N ALA A 828 42.40 -3.01 18.25
CA ALA A 828 41.36 -3.54 19.13
C ALA A 828 39.97 -2.93 18.85
N ALA A 829 39.90 -1.65 18.46
CA ALA A 829 38.64 -0.98 18.15
C ALA A 829 38.11 -1.32 16.75
N LEU A 830 39.00 -1.71 15.82
CA LEU A 830 38.75 -1.86 14.38
C LEU A 830 37.45 -2.61 14.02
N PRO A 831 37.13 -3.79 14.61
CA PRO A 831 35.89 -4.50 14.26
C PRO A 831 34.62 -3.72 14.61
N GLN A 832 34.63 -3.04 15.76
CA GLN A 832 33.50 -2.20 16.20
C GLN A 832 33.40 -0.94 15.35
N GLN A 833 34.52 -0.34 14.97
CA GLN A 833 34.52 0.84 14.09
C GLN A 833 33.98 0.49 12.69
N ALA A 834 34.35 -0.65 12.12
CA ALA A 834 33.79 -1.10 10.85
C ALA A 834 32.27 -1.32 10.94
N LEU A 835 31.78 -1.89 12.05
CA LEU A 835 30.34 -2.03 12.28
C LEU A 835 29.64 -0.68 12.41
N ASN A 836 30.21 0.25 13.18
CA ASN A 836 29.66 1.60 13.31
C ASN A 836 29.63 2.35 11.97
N ALA A 837 30.70 2.22 11.16
CA ALA A 837 30.76 2.80 9.82
C ALA A 837 29.70 2.18 8.89
N TYR A 838 29.48 0.87 8.96
CA TYR A 838 28.38 0.22 8.24
C TYR A 838 27.00 0.74 8.68
N GLU A 839 26.85 1.03 9.97
CA GLU A 839 25.63 1.59 10.53
C GLU A 839 25.40 3.06 10.17
N ASP A 840 26.41 3.76 9.66
CA ASP A 840 26.32 5.17 9.30
C ASP A 840 25.43 5.41 8.05
N GLN A 841 24.71 6.55 8.03
CA GLN A 841 23.79 6.90 6.95
C GLN A 841 24.50 7.22 5.62
N CYS A 842 25.80 7.48 5.63
CA CYS A 842 26.61 7.69 4.43
C CYS A 842 26.95 6.37 3.71
N ALA A 843 27.07 5.25 4.43
CA ALA A 843 27.53 3.98 3.87
C ALA A 843 26.71 3.49 2.64
N PRO A 844 25.37 3.60 2.61
CA PRO A 844 24.55 3.19 1.47
C PRO A 844 24.77 3.98 0.16
N ALA A 845 25.34 5.20 0.23
CA ALA A 845 25.55 6.05 -0.93
C ALA A 845 26.87 5.71 -1.68
N ASN A 846 27.74 4.90 -1.09
CA ASN A 846 29.01 4.52 -1.72
C ASN A 846 28.79 3.71 -3.03
N PRO A 847 29.60 3.92 -4.09
CA PRO A 847 29.45 3.25 -5.40
C PRO A 847 29.50 1.71 -5.36
N ARG A 848 30.10 1.13 -4.32
CA ARG A 848 30.10 -0.31 -4.03
C ARG A 848 29.64 -0.58 -2.62
N MET A 849 29.13 -1.79 -2.39
CA MET A 849 28.56 -2.16 -1.09
C MET A 849 29.64 -2.03 -0.01
N PRO A 850 29.40 -1.30 1.10
CA PRO A 850 30.34 -1.17 2.20
C PRO A 850 30.47 -2.50 2.95
N MET A 851 31.42 -3.35 2.55
CA MET A 851 31.66 -4.62 3.22
C MET A 851 32.49 -4.39 4.49
N LEU A 852 32.10 -4.99 5.61
CA LEU A 852 32.79 -4.85 6.91
C LEU A 852 34.28 -5.20 6.80
N ASP A 853 34.61 -6.32 6.16
CA ASP A 853 36.00 -6.76 5.99
C ASP A 853 36.81 -5.76 5.16
N ASP A 854 36.22 -5.23 4.08
CA ASP A 854 36.89 -4.23 3.24
C ASP A 854 37.14 -2.93 4.02
N MET A 855 36.18 -2.47 4.83
CA MET A 855 36.37 -1.31 5.69
C MET A 855 37.46 -1.53 6.75
N GLN A 856 37.54 -2.71 7.36
CA GLN A 856 38.63 -3.04 8.29
C GLN A 856 40.00 -3.00 7.58
N VAL A 857 40.10 -3.54 6.37
CA VAL A 857 41.34 -3.50 5.58
C VAL A 857 41.71 -2.05 5.24
N LEU A 858 40.75 -1.23 4.81
CA LEU A 858 40.99 0.18 4.49
C LEU A 858 41.46 0.98 5.71
N MET A 859 40.78 0.82 6.84
CA MET A 859 41.16 1.46 8.10
C MET A 859 42.56 1.02 8.58
N ARG A 860 42.89 -0.26 8.40
CA ARG A 860 44.23 -0.80 8.74
C ARG A 860 45.31 -0.24 7.81
N ALA A 861 45.06 -0.19 6.50
CA ALA A 861 46.00 0.40 5.53
C ALA A 861 46.27 1.89 5.85
N ALA A 862 45.20 2.65 6.15
CA ALA A 862 45.26 4.04 6.58
C ALA A 862 46.01 4.25 7.91
N TYR A 863 46.02 3.24 8.80
CA TYR A 863 46.80 3.31 10.03
C TYR A 863 48.30 3.27 9.78
N TYR A 864 48.76 2.39 8.88
CA TYR A 864 50.18 2.20 8.58
C TYR A 864 50.71 3.11 7.46
N GLY A 865 49.82 3.81 6.73
CA GLY A 865 50.20 4.56 5.53
C GLY A 865 50.65 3.63 4.39
N ALA A 866 50.17 2.38 4.38
CA ALA A 866 50.52 1.39 3.36
C ALA A 866 49.58 1.47 2.16
N ASP A 867 50.11 1.20 0.96
CA ASP A 867 49.27 1.09 -0.25
C ASP A 867 48.24 -0.03 -0.07
N TYR A 868 46.98 0.26 -0.41
CA TYR A 868 45.92 -0.74 -0.43
C TYR A 868 46.19 -1.74 -1.57
N GLN A 869 46.63 -2.98 -1.26
CA GLN A 869 46.95 -4.01 -2.26
C GLN A 869 45.81 -5.01 -2.54
N GLY A 870 44.58 -4.70 -2.12
CA GLY A 870 43.41 -5.52 -2.47
C GLY A 870 43.41 -6.90 -1.82
N SER A 871 43.42 -7.98 -2.62
CA SER A 871 43.19 -9.36 -2.14
C SER A 871 44.30 -9.97 -1.32
N GLU A 872 45.52 -9.45 -1.37
CA GLU A 872 46.69 -10.03 -0.67
C GLU A 872 46.64 -9.75 0.84
N ASP A 873 46.01 -8.65 1.28
CA ASP A 873 45.83 -8.32 2.71
C ASP A 873 44.77 -9.19 3.41
N ARG A 874 43.91 -9.90 2.66
CA ARG A 874 42.92 -10.84 3.24
C ARG A 874 43.55 -12.12 3.78
N ALA A 875 44.77 -12.45 3.37
CA ALA A 875 45.48 -13.65 3.81
C ALA A 875 46.40 -13.39 5.03
N ALA A 876 46.62 -12.12 5.38
CA ALA A 876 47.43 -11.68 6.52
C ALA A 876 46.60 -11.18 7.72
N ALA A 877 45.26 -11.16 7.59
CA ALA A 877 44.30 -11.00 8.68
C ALA A 877 43.78 -12.38 9.12
#